data_AF-A0A5D2U2I8-F1
#
_entry.id   AF-A0A5D2U2I8-F1
#
_cell.length_a   1.000
_cell.length_b   1.000
_cell.length_c   1.000
_cell.angle_alpha   90.00
_cell.angle_beta   90.00
_cell.angle_gamma   90.00
#
_symmetry.space_group_name_H-M   'P 1'
#
loop_
_entity.id
_entity.type
_entity.pdbx_description
1 polymer ?
#
loop_
_entity_poly.entity_id
_entity_poly.type
_entity_poly.pdbx_seq_one_letter_code
_entity_poly.pdbx_strand_id
1 'polypeptide(L)'
;MSGSNLSLLLHLYYCLCCLSFGNAFDTITSSTPINDSQALVSNNGVFRLGFFSLSSSTDHRYVGIWYNNRGVLEESVIWIANRNKPLKDDSGVFMVSDDGNLVVSDGQNQTLWSSNVRNPRGVNVSAQILDTGNLVLKANGNTVWESFWEPLNVFLPMMRLSTNVRTGEKVELTSWKSSSDPSTGSFTSGLQPLAIPENFVWNNTKPYWRSGPWNGHSFTGIPNMNSFVLDGLSLVNDNQGTFYLTLAFFNSSYLSYAYLDPQGITRQRFWDDEKGNWTTYDSPAATECALYGKCGAFGICYSQKPSICSCMKGFKPNNIDEWNSGNWTHGCTRINPLRCHRVNNTDSEPDDNEYGFLKLERIKVPDFAEWSEHLENECKNRCLNNCSCIAYAFDAGIGCMSWSKDLIDIQKFSYGGLDLYIRLPRSELDKKNITVAIIITVVIGTTIIIVVSLIFLLRWMNKDRDRTGRRVYVKFEELAMFEDNGKETKLHQLPLFKFDELATATIDFNPSNKLGQGGFGPVYRGKLLDGKEIAVKRLSSVSGQGFEEFANEVLVISKLQHRNLVRLLGCCIEREEKMLVYEYMPNKSLDAFLFDSTKRKLLDWKNRFNIIKGISRGLLYLHQDSRLRIIHRDLKASNILLDEEMNPKISDFGMARIFGGNENQANTRRIVGTYGYMAPECVLRGHFSEKSDVFSYGVLLLEIVSGRRNTSFYNNEHFFNLLGYAWKLWIEDNILALADTELVSKQCCHQEILRCIHVGLLCVQEHANNRPSMSMVISMLNSEIIDLLSPTQPAFTAAFYGESLPNNTWSINDVTITNIASR
;
A
#
# COMPACT_ATOMS: atom_id res chain seq x y z
N MET A 1 -50.25 41.11 -32.76
CA MET A 1 -49.06 40.34 -33.23
C MET A 1 -47.83 41.23 -33.06
N SER A 2 -47.12 41.20 -31.92
CA SER A 2 -45.77 41.81 -31.80
C SER A 2 -45.03 41.60 -30.45
N GLY A 3 -45.55 40.84 -29.48
CA GLY A 3 -44.84 40.64 -28.21
C GLY A 3 -44.09 39.31 -28.09
N SER A 4 -44.70 38.22 -28.57
CA SER A 4 -44.22 36.84 -28.35
C SER A 4 -43.07 36.42 -29.26
N ASN A 5 -42.99 36.99 -30.48
CA ASN A 5 -41.91 36.63 -31.42
C ASN A 5 -40.56 37.28 -31.06
N LEU A 6 -40.57 38.42 -30.36
CA LEU A 6 -39.33 39.13 -29.99
C LEU A 6 -38.61 38.44 -28.83
N SER A 7 -39.36 37.87 -27.88
CA SER A 7 -38.80 37.08 -26.77
C SER A 7 -38.19 35.76 -27.23
N LEU A 8 -38.83 35.10 -28.22
CA LEU A 8 -38.28 33.88 -28.82
C LEU A 8 -37.01 34.15 -29.63
N LEU A 9 -36.96 35.27 -30.37
CA LEU A 9 -35.77 35.69 -31.12
C LEU A 9 -34.62 36.10 -30.20
N LEU A 10 -34.90 36.76 -29.06
CA LEU A 10 -33.86 37.05 -28.05
C LEU A 10 -33.36 35.79 -27.35
N HIS A 11 -34.23 34.81 -27.07
CA HIS A 11 -33.79 33.52 -26.50
C HIS A 11 -33.02 32.68 -27.50
N LEU A 12 -33.40 32.67 -28.78
CA LEU A 12 -32.58 32.03 -29.83
C LEU A 12 -31.24 32.74 -30.01
N TYR A 13 -31.18 34.08 -29.96
CA TYR A 13 -29.93 34.84 -30.05
C TYR A 13 -29.03 34.60 -28.83
N TYR A 14 -29.59 34.51 -27.62
CA TYR A 14 -28.83 34.15 -26.41
C TYR A 14 -28.36 32.69 -26.43
N CYS A 15 -29.17 31.77 -26.98
CA CYS A 15 -28.80 30.35 -27.13
C CYS A 15 -27.74 30.15 -28.25
N LEU A 16 -27.76 30.98 -29.30
CA LEU A 16 -26.74 31.03 -30.35
C LEU A 16 -25.44 31.70 -29.88
N CYS A 17 -25.49 32.69 -28.99
CA CYS A 17 -24.30 33.31 -28.38
C CYS A 17 -23.63 32.43 -27.32
N CYS A 18 -24.34 31.46 -26.73
CA CYS A 18 -23.76 30.49 -25.78
C CYS A 18 -23.24 29.21 -26.45
N LEU A 19 -23.35 29.10 -27.77
CA LEU A 19 -22.79 28.01 -28.55
C LEU A 19 -21.63 28.53 -29.41
N SER A 20 -20.51 28.88 -28.75
CA SER A 20 -19.23 28.90 -29.46
C SER A 20 -18.80 27.46 -29.78
N PHE A 21 -19.45 26.85 -30.77
CA PHE A 21 -18.88 25.69 -31.46
C PHE A 21 -17.69 26.17 -32.30
N GLY A 22 -16.61 26.56 -31.61
CA GLY A 22 -15.29 26.51 -32.23
C GLY A 22 -14.94 25.04 -32.39
N ASN A 23 -14.70 24.59 -33.62
CA ASN A 23 -14.00 23.32 -33.84
C ASN A 23 -12.69 23.42 -33.05
N ALA A 24 -12.62 22.74 -31.91
CA ALA A 24 -11.44 22.78 -31.09
C ALA A 24 -10.42 21.85 -31.75
N PHE A 25 -9.44 22.45 -32.41
CA PHE A 25 -8.31 21.73 -32.97
C PHE A 25 -7.30 21.45 -31.84
N ASP A 26 -6.67 20.30 -31.87
CA ASP A 26 -5.62 19.89 -30.93
C ASP A 26 -4.21 20.27 -31.43
N THR A 27 -4.12 20.77 -32.67
CA THR A 27 -2.88 20.95 -33.42
C THR A 27 -2.80 22.34 -34.05
N ILE A 28 -1.61 22.93 -34.03
CA ILE A 28 -1.26 24.16 -34.76
C ILE A 28 -0.05 23.94 -35.67
N THR A 29 -0.01 24.72 -36.75
CA THR A 29 1.11 24.84 -37.69
C THR A 29 1.54 26.30 -37.79
N SER A 30 2.58 26.60 -38.57
CA SER A 30 3.00 27.98 -38.84
C SER A 30 1.88 28.82 -39.50
N SER A 31 0.95 28.18 -40.20
CA SER A 31 -0.19 28.85 -40.84
C SER A 31 -1.40 29.09 -39.93
N THR A 32 -1.41 28.50 -38.74
CA THR A 32 -2.56 28.53 -37.81
C THR A 32 -2.14 28.93 -36.40
N PRO A 33 -1.64 30.15 -36.19
CA PRO A 33 -1.34 30.65 -34.86
C PRO A 33 -2.63 30.81 -34.03
N ILE A 34 -2.53 30.74 -32.71
CA ILE A 34 -3.63 31.09 -31.80
C ILE A 34 -3.38 32.44 -31.15
N ASN A 35 -4.43 33.27 -31.13
CA ASN A 35 -4.45 34.51 -30.39
C ASN A 35 -5.13 34.33 -29.03
N ASP A 36 -5.19 35.41 -28.28
CA ASP A 36 -5.71 35.47 -26.91
C ASP A 36 -7.13 34.90 -26.70
N SER A 37 -7.99 35.00 -27.71
CA SER A 37 -9.38 34.51 -27.68
C SER A 37 -9.53 33.03 -28.04
N GLN A 38 -8.48 32.42 -28.59
CA GLN A 38 -8.47 31.05 -29.11
C GLN A 38 -7.77 30.10 -28.14
N ALA A 39 -8.11 28.81 -28.26
CA ALA A 39 -7.51 27.76 -27.45
C ALA A 39 -7.47 26.45 -28.25
N LEU A 40 -6.48 25.61 -27.93
CA LEU A 40 -6.46 24.21 -28.34
C LEU A 40 -7.07 23.35 -27.24
N VAL A 41 -7.73 22.28 -27.63
CA VAL A 41 -8.28 21.29 -26.70
C VAL A 41 -7.75 19.93 -27.11
N SER A 42 -7.31 19.13 -26.15
CA SER A 42 -6.86 17.77 -26.42
C SER A 42 -7.99 16.92 -27.01
N ASN A 43 -7.66 15.88 -27.75
CA ASN A 43 -8.62 15.09 -28.53
C ASN A 43 -9.83 14.56 -27.70
N ASN A 44 -9.60 14.12 -26.46
CA ASN A 44 -10.66 13.68 -25.54
C ASN A 44 -11.24 14.80 -24.67
N GLY A 45 -10.87 16.05 -24.90
CA GLY A 45 -11.42 17.19 -24.16
C GLY A 45 -10.86 17.37 -22.75
N VAL A 46 -9.79 16.66 -22.37
CA VAL A 46 -9.26 16.63 -21.00
C VAL A 46 -8.46 17.88 -20.67
N PHE A 47 -7.59 18.30 -21.59
CA PHE A 47 -6.70 19.45 -21.41
C PHE A 47 -7.02 20.56 -22.40
N ARG A 48 -6.79 21.80 -21.97
CA ARG A 48 -6.92 23.00 -22.77
C ARG A 48 -5.62 23.79 -22.73
N LEU A 49 -5.17 24.27 -23.87
CA LEU A 49 -4.02 25.16 -24.02
C LEU A 49 -4.53 26.51 -24.55
N GLY A 50 -4.14 27.60 -23.92
CA GLY A 50 -4.49 28.93 -24.38
C GLY A 50 -3.96 30.04 -23.49
N PHE A 51 -4.47 31.25 -23.71
CA PHE A 51 -4.11 32.42 -22.91
C PHE A 51 -5.03 32.56 -21.69
N PHE A 52 -4.47 32.99 -20.56
CA PHE A 52 -5.21 33.17 -19.31
C PHE A 52 -4.52 34.12 -18.31
N SER A 53 -5.23 34.44 -17.22
CA SER A 53 -4.73 35.20 -16.07
C SER A 53 -4.99 34.43 -14.76
N LEU A 54 -4.06 34.50 -13.80
CA LEU A 54 -4.07 33.75 -12.53
C LEU A 54 -4.80 34.47 -11.38
N SER A 55 -5.39 35.63 -11.63
CA SER A 55 -6.13 36.38 -10.63
C SER A 55 -7.21 37.22 -11.32
N SER A 56 -8.06 37.87 -10.53
CA SER A 56 -9.01 38.87 -11.06
C SER A 56 -8.33 40.13 -11.63
N SER A 57 -7.00 40.27 -11.48
CA SER A 57 -6.23 41.30 -12.20
C SER A 57 -5.89 40.81 -13.61
N THR A 58 -6.18 41.65 -14.60
CA THR A 58 -5.83 41.48 -16.01
C THR A 58 -4.41 41.96 -16.35
N ASP A 59 -3.60 42.35 -15.35
CA ASP A 59 -2.31 43.00 -15.58
C ASP A 59 -1.25 42.06 -16.20
N HIS A 60 -1.46 40.75 -16.06
CA HIS A 60 -0.54 39.74 -16.58
C HIS A 60 -1.30 38.62 -17.30
N ARG A 61 -0.87 38.36 -18.55
CA ARG A 61 -1.37 37.29 -19.42
C ARG A 61 -0.31 36.21 -19.62
N TYR A 62 -0.74 34.96 -19.51
CA TYR A 62 0.10 33.77 -19.63
C TYR A 62 -0.46 32.83 -20.69
N VAL A 63 0.41 32.09 -21.36
CA VAL A 63 0.06 30.92 -22.17
C VAL A 63 0.35 29.67 -21.36
N GLY A 64 -0.63 28.79 -21.22
CA GLY A 64 -0.45 27.58 -20.42
C GLY A 64 -1.50 26.52 -20.70
N ILE A 65 -1.31 25.38 -20.04
CA ILE A 65 -2.14 24.19 -20.17
C ILE A 65 -2.87 23.99 -18.84
N TRP A 66 -4.17 23.69 -18.89
CA TRP A 66 -4.98 23.39 -17.72
C TRP A 66 -6.02 22.30 -18.01
N TYR A 67 -6.58 21.72 -16.95
CA TYR A 67 -7.72 20.80 -17.08
C TYR A 67 -8.97 21.53 -17.58
N ASN A 68 -9.54 21.07 -18.69
CA ASN A 68 -10.65 21.73 -19.35
C ASN A 68 -11.96 21.54 -18.56
N ASN A 69 -12.66 22.65 -18.25
CA ASN A 69 -13.93 22.66 -17.51
C ASN A 69 -13.89 22.00 -16.11
N ARG A 70 -12.74 22.06 -15.41
CA ARG A 70 -12.56 21.44 -14.08
C ARG A 70 -12.11 22.44 -13.02
N GLY A 71 -13.06 22.92 -12.22
CA GLY A 71 -12.78 23.71 -11.02
C GLY A 71 -12.32 25.14 -11.32
N VAL A 72 -11.65 25.75 -10.34
CA VAL A 72 -11.08 27.10 -10.48
C VAL A 72 -9.82 27.02 -11.34
N LEU A 73 -9.61 28.01 -12.21
CA LEU A 73 -8.53 28.00 -13.19
C LEU A 73 -7.16 27.85 -12.52
N GLU A 74 -6.86 28.60 -11.46
CA GLU A 74 -5.57 28.51 -10.76
C GLU A 74 -5.28 27.11 -10.21
N GLU A 75 -6.31 26.32 -9.91
CA GLU A 75 -6.18 24.95 -9.43
C GLU A 75 -6.08 23.90 -10.54
N SER A 76 -6.34 24.30 -11.78
CA SER A 76 -6.35 23.40 -12.94
C SER A 76 -5.10 23.54 -13.82
N VAL A 77 -4.32 24.60 -13.65
CA VAL A 77 -3.13 24.91 -14.46
C VAL A 77 -1.98 23.94 -14.14
N ILE A 78 -1.47 23.28 -15.18
CA ILE A 78 -0.41 22.26 -15.09
C ILE A 78 0.91 22.70 -15.73
N TRP A 79 0.89 23.67 -16.65
CA TRP A 79 2.09 24.14 -17.35
C TRP A 79 1.90 25.57 -17.88
N ILE A 80 2.97 26.37 -17.93
CA ILE A 80 2.95 27.79 -18.35
C ILE A 80 4.24 28.10 -19.14
N ALA A 81 4.10 28.52 -20.40
CA ALA A 81 5.22 28.86 -21.27
C ALA A 81 5.98 30.10 -20.75
N ASN A 82 5.29 31.25 -20.71
CA ASN A 82 5.89 32.55 -20.44
C ASN A 82 5.87 32.95 -18.95
N ARG A 83 6.06 31.99 -18.04
CA ARG A 83 5.94 32.19 -16.57
C ARG A 83 6.82 33.31 -16.01
N ASN A 84 7.98 33.57 -16.63
CA ASN A 84 8.95 34.58 -16.20
C ASN A 84 8.84 35.91 -16.96
N LYS A 85 8.11 35.94 -18.09
CA LYS A 85 7.90 37.11 -18.94
C LYS A 85 6.43 37.18 -19.37
N PRO A 86 5.52 37.52 -18.44
CA PRO A 86 4.10 37.66 -18.76
C PRO A 86 3.84 38.76 -19.80
N LEU A 87 2.77 38.58 -20.57
CA LEU A 87 2.20 39.63 -21.41
C LEU A 87 1.52 40.67 -20.52
N LYS A 88 1.49 41.93 -20.97
CA LYS A 88 0.84 43.06 -20.26
C LYS A 88 -0.51 43.45 -20.84
N ASP A 89 -0.91 42.80 -21.94
CA ASP A 89 -2.13 43.03 -22.69
C ASP A 89 -2.60 41.73 -23.36
N ASP A 90 -3.65 41.81 -24.18
CA ASP A 90 -4.25 40.72 -24.95
C ASP A 90 -3.69 40.59 -26.37
N SER A 91 -2.57 41.27 -26.68
CA SER A 91 -1.94 41.25 -28.00
C SER A 91 -1.11 40.00 -28.30
N GLY A 92 -1.08 39.06 -27.34
CA GLY A 92 -0.25 37.87 -27.38
C GLY A 92 -0.62 36.91 -28.52
N VAL A 93 0.42 36.31 -29.12
CA VAL A 93 0.27 35.28 -30.14
C VAL A 93 1.13 34.07 -29.80
N PHE A 94 0.55 32.87 -29.92
CA PHE A 94 1.23 31.60 -29.75
C PHE A 94 1.27 30.87 -31.09
N MET A 95 2.47 30.59 -31.59
CA MET A 95 2.69 30.14 -32.96
C MET A 95 3.89 29.21 -33.12
N VAL A 96 3.93 28.48 -34.23
CA VAL A 96 5.16 27.91 -34.75
C VAL A 96 5.82 28.96 -35.65
N SER A 97 6.96 29.49 -35.24
CA SER A 97 7.70 30.51 -36.00
C SER A 97 8.41 29.93 -37.22
N ASP A 98 8.88 30.82 -38.11
CA ASP A 98 9.54 30.44 -39.37
C ASP A 98 10.81 29.60 -39.19
N ASP A 99 11.47 29.72 -38.03
CA ASP A 99 12.63 28.91 -37.65
C ASP A 99 12.24 27.51 -37.13
N GLY A 100 10.94 27.19 -37.10
CA GLY A 100 10.36 25.93 -36.66
C GLY A 100 10.22 25.79 -35.14
N ASN A 101 10.50 26.83 -34.36
CA ASN A 101 10.29 26.82 -32.91
C ASN A 101 8.85 27.18 -32.54
N LEU A 102 8.42 26.73 -31.35
CA LEU A 102 7.19 27.15 -30.73
C LEU A 102 7.46 28.43 -29.93
N VAL A 103 6.69 29.50 -30.17
CA VAL A 103 6.98 30.84 -29.65
C VAL A 103 5.72 31.50 -29.06
N VAL A 104 5.90 32.21 -27.95
CA VAL A 104 4.96 33.23 -27.44
C VAL A 104 5.54 34.61 -27.77
N SER A 105 4.80 35.44 -28.49
CA SER A 105 5.17 36.82 -28.80
C SER A 105 4.11 37.83 -28.34
N ASP A 106 4.52 39.08 -28.12
CA ASP A 106 3.61 40.21 -27.92
C ASP A 106 3.19 40.86 -29.25
N GLY A 107 2.34 41.89 -29.18
CA GLY A 107 1.87 42.65 -30.34
C GLY A 107 2.96 43.46 -31.07
N GLN A 108 4.17 43.55 -30.51
CA GLN A 108 5.35 44.12 -31.18
C GLN A 108 6.25 43.04 -31.79
N ASN A 109 5.79 41.77 -31.85
CA ASN A 109 6.55 40.60 -32.27
C ASN A 109 7.81 40.34 -31.43
N GLN A 110 7.86 40.82 -30.19
CA GLN A 110 8.93 40.47 -29.27
C GLN A 110 8.68 39.07 -28.71
N THR A 111 9.66 38.16 -28.87
CA THR A 111 9.59 36.82 -28.31
C THR A 111 9.72 36.85 -26.78
N LEU A 112 8.68 36.40 -26.08
CA LEU A 112 8.63 36.27 -24.63
C LEU A 112 9.07 34.88 -24.15
N TRP A 113 8.79 33.84 -24.95
CA TRP A 113 9.19 32.46 -24.70
C TRP A 113 9.39 31.71 -26.02
N SER A 114 10.31 30.73 -26.05
CA SER A 114 10.57 29.85 -27.19
C SER A 114 10.98 28.45 -26.73
N SER A 115 10.66 27.42 -27.52
CA SER A 115 11.09 26.03 -27.30
C SER A 115 12.59 25.78 -27.47
N ASN A 116 13.33 26.73 -28.07
CA ASN A 116 14.80 26.69 -28.23
C ASN A 116 15.38 25.40 -28.85
N VAL A 117 14.64 24.76 -29.77
CA VAL A 117 15.08 23.57 -30.50
C VAL A 117 16.14 23.97 -31.51
N ARG A 118 17.28 23.26 -31.51
CA ARG A 118 18.37 23.50 -32.46
C ARG A 118 18.05 22.85 -33.81
N ASN A 119 17.89 23.66 -34.86
CA ASN A 119 17.66 23.21 -36.24
C ASN A 119 16.53 22.17 -36.39
N PRO A 120 15.26 22.51 -36.09
CA PRO A 120 14.13 21.67 -36.47
C PRO A 120 13.99 21.67 -38.01
N ARG A 121 14.87 20.96 -38.72
CA ARG A 121 14.86 20.87 -40.19
C ARG A 121 13.66 20.05 -40.63
N GLY A 122 12.59 20.70 -41.06
CA GLY A 122 11.43 20.04 -41.66
C GLY A 122 10.52 21.02 -42.39
N VAL A 123 9.95 20.56 -43.50
CA VAL A 123 8.94 21.32 -44.27
C VAL A 123 7.58 21.30 -43.55
N ASN A 124 7.35 20.29 -42.71
CA ASN A 124 6.16 20.14 -41.88
C ASN A 124 6.54 20.16 -40.39
N VAL A 125 6.32 21.31 -39.75
CA VAL A 125 6.42 21.49 -38.30
C VAL A 125 5.03 21.78 -37.74
N SER A 126 4.66 21.06 -36.69
CA SER A 126 3.36 21.21 -36.02
C SER A 126 3.50 21.03 -34.52
N ALA A 127 2.74 21.78 -33.73
CA ALA A 127 2.62 21.56 -32.30
C ALA A 127 1.23 20.99 -31.96
N GLN A 128 1.18 19.99 -31.09
CA GLN A 128 -0.05 19.27 -30.73
C GLN A 128 -0.16 19.08 -29.22
N ILE A 129 -1.33 19.35 -28.64
CA ILE A 129 -1.64 19.02 -27.24
C ILE A 129 -2.24 17.60 -27.15
N LEU A 130 -1.60 16.73 -26.37
CA LEU A 130 -2.04 15.34 -26.19
C LEU A 130 -2.98 15.20 -24.99
N ASP A 131 -3.74 14.11 -24.94
CA ASP A 131 -4.62 13.77 -23.81
C ASP A 131 -3.89 13.43 -22.51
N THR A 132 -2.57 13.32 -22.56
CA THR A 132 -1.70 13.23 -21.38
C THR A 132 -1.39 14.59 -20.75
N GLY A 133 -1.74 15.69 -21.43
CA GLY A 133 -1.33 17.05 -21.08
C GLY A 133 0.05 17.44 -21.63
N ASN A 134 0.72 16.53 -22.36
CA ASN A 134 1.99 16.81 -23.00
C ASN A 134 1.77 17.62 -24.29
N LEU A 135 2.46 18.76 -24.40
CA LEU A 135 2.48 19.58 -25.61
C LEU A 135 3.73 19.20 -26.39
N VAL A 136 3.54 18.66 -27.59
CA VAL A 136 4.63 18.12 -28.40
C VAL A 136 4.83 18.95 -29.66
N LEU A 137 6.08 19.30 -29.95
CA LEU A 137 6.49 19.89 -31.22
C LEU A 137 7.03 18.77 -32.10
N LYS A 138 6.42 18.57 -33.27
CA LYS A 138 6.79 17.53 -34.23
C LYS A 138 7.40 18.16 -35.48
N ALA A 139 8.52 17.62 -35.93
CA ALA A 139 9.14 17.96 -37.20
C ALA A 139 9.24 16.68 -38.06
N ASN A 140 8.59 16.70 -39.24
CA ASN A 140 8.49 15.54 -40.13
C ASN A 140 7.97 14.27 -39.45
N GLY A 141 7.01 14.42 -38.52
CA GLY A 141 6.42 13.31 -37.77
C GLY A 141 7.18 12.86 -36.51
N ASN A 142 8.43 13.31 -36.33
CA ASN A 142 9.22 13.00 -35.13
C ASN A 142 9.06 14.10 -34.08
N THR A 143 8.87 13.72 -32.82
CA THR A 143 8.85 14.67 -31.71
C THR A 143 10.25 15.24 -31.49
N VAL A 144 10.39 16.56 -31.54
CA VAL A 144 11.66 17.29 -31.35
C VAL A 144 11.70 18.10 -30.05
N TRP A 145 10.53 18.35 -29.43
CA TRP A 145 10.41 18.99 -28.13
C TRP A 145 9.10 18.59 -27.45
N GLU A 146 9.12 18.51 -26.13
CA GLU A 146 7.97 18.18 -25.28
C GLU A 146 7.92 19.09 -24.06
N SER A 147 6.71 19.54 -23.66
CA SER A 147 6.55 20.28 -22.41
C SER A 147 6.95 19.46 -21.18
N PHE A 148 6.89 18.13 -21.27
CA PHE A 148 7.29 17.21 -20.21
C PHE A 148 8.80 17.18 -19.94
N TRP A 149 9.64 17.67 -20.87
CA TRP A 149 11.09 17.79 -20.64
C TRP A 149 11.45 19.01 -19.79
N GLU A 150 10.56 20.00 -19.74
CA GLU A 150 10.68 21.22 -18.93
C GLU A 150 9.47 21.34 -17.99
N PRO A 151 9.31 20.39 -17.05
CA PRO A 151 8.21 20.45 -16.11
C PRO A 151 8.39 21.67 -15.20
N LEU A 152 7.28 22.33 -14.88
CA LEU A 152 7.29 23.45 -13.96
C LEU A 152 7.21 22.95 -12.51
N ASN A 153 6.22 23.39 -11.75
CA ASN A 153 5.97 22.91 -10.40
C ASN A 153 5.14 21.61 -10.38
N VAL A 154 4.58 21.15 -11.51
CA VAL A 154 3.62 20.05 -11.57
C VAL A 154 4.24 18.77 -12.13
N PHE A 155 3.87 17.65 -11.54
CA PHE A 155 4.19 16.29 -11.97
C PHE A 155 2.90 15.53 -12.27
N LEU A 156 2.73 15.18 -13.54
CA LEU A 156 1.57 14.47 -14.08
C LEU A 156 1.83 12.97 -14.24
N PRO A 157 0.76 12.17 -14.38
CA PRO A 157 0.87 10.82 -14.93
C PRO A 157 1.72 10.81 -16.21
N MET A 158 2.56 9.79 -16.38
CA MET A 158 3.45 9.58 -17.54
C MET A 158 4.60 10.58 -17.71
N MET A 159 4.68 11.66 -16.90
CA MET A 159 5.88 12.48 -16.83
C MET A 159 7.06 11.69 -16.29
N ARG A 160 8.28 12.13 -16.62
CA ARG A 160 9.53 11.52 -16.18
C ARG A 160 10.42 12.58 -15.51
N LEU A 161 10.56 12.52 -14.20
CA LEU A 161 11.62 13.27 -13.51
C LEU A 161 12.88 12.45 -13.58
N SER A 162 13.88 12.91 -14.33
CA SER A 162 15.04 12.11 -14.69
C SER A 162 16.35 12.74 -14.28
N THR A 163 17.35 11.91 -14.09
CA THR A 163 18.74 12.31 -13.86
C THR A 163 19.61 11.35 -14.68
N ASN A 164 20.49 11.89 -15.51
CA ASN A 164 21.44 11.09 -16.27
C ASN A 164 22.82 11.17 -15.60
N VAL A 165 23.33 10.03 -15.13
CA VAL A 165 24.59 9.98 -14.36
C VAL A 165 25.83 10.21 -15.23
N ARG A 166 25.70 10.09 -16.55
CA ARG A 166 26.80 10.23 -17.52
C ARG A 166 26.89 11.67 -18.05
N THR A 167 25.76 12.25 -18.46
CA THR A 167 25.70 13.62 -19.01
C THR A 167 25.53 14.69 -17.94
N GLY A 168 24.99 14.32 -16.76
CA GLY A 168 24.63 15.26 -15.70
C GLY A 168 23.31 16.00 -15.97
N GLU A 169 22.61 15.68 -17.06
CA GLU A 169 21.33 16.28 -17.40
C GLU A 169 20.24 15.85 -16.43
N LYS A 170 19.35 16.79 -16.08
CA LYS A 170 18.29 16.58 -15.11
C LYS A 170 16.97 17.19 -15.58
N VAL A 171 15.89 16.52 -15.22
CA VAL A 171 14.51 16.99 -15.35
C VAL A 171 13.93 17.05 -13.94
N GLU A 172 13.76 18.27 -13.44
CA GLU A 172 13.40 18.57 -12.05
C GLU A 172 12.17 19.48 -11.99
N LEU A 173 11.35 19.35 -10.96
CA LEU A 173 10.27 20.29 -10.68
C LEU A 173 10.85 21.58 -10.11
N THR A 174 10.23 22.71 -10.44
CA THR A 174 10.57 24.03 -9.91
C THR A 174 9.33 24.76 -9.43
N SER A 175 9.29 25.08 -8.14
CA SER A 175 8.14 25.73 -7.50
C SER A 175 7.80 27.06 -8.15
N TRP A 176 6.57 27.53 -7.90
CA TRP A 176 6.25 28.93 -8.10
C TRP A 176 6.92 29.80 -7.04
N LYS A 177 7.05 31.10 -7.32
CA LYS A 177 7.60 32.06 -6.39
C LYS A 177 6.63 32.37 -5.25
N SER A 178 5.34 32.42 -5.54
CA SER A 178 4.27 32.49 -4.54
C SER A 178 3.00 31.82 -5.09
N SER A 179 1.93 31.79 -4.30
CA SER A 179 0.63 31.26 -4.75
C SER A 179 -0.03 32.10 -5.86
N SER A 180 0.39 33.35 -6.04
CA SER A 180 -0.13 34.27 -7.06
C SER A 180 0.87 34.67 -8.14
N ASP A 181 2.15 34.31 -7.97
CA ASP A 181 3.24 34.62 -8.91
C ASP A 181 3.84 33.31 -9.43
N PRO A 182 3.54 32.92 -10.69
CA PRO A 182 4.01 31.68 -11.27
C PRO A 182 5.47 31.73 -11.71
N SER A 183 6.17 32.86 -11.57
CA SER A 183 7.59 32.95 -11.92
C SER A 183 8.43 31.93 -11.14
N THR A 184 9.66 31.70 -11.59
CA THR A 184 10.58 30.72 -10.99
C THR A 184 10.76 30.97 -9.48
N GLY A 185 10.35 30.00 -8.66
CA GLY A 185 10.54 30.01 -7.22
C GLY A 185 11.91 29.51 -6.79
N SER A 186 12.12 29.44 -5.46
CA SER A 186 13.39 29.02 -4.87
C SER A 186 13.51 27.51 -4.67
N PHE A 187 12.42 26.74 -4.75
CA PHE A 187 12.45 25.32 -4.46
C PHE A 187 12.48 24.48 -5.73
N THR A 188 13.36 23.48 -5.77
CA THR A 188 13.40 22.47 -6.82
C THR A 188 13.25 21.08 -6.24
N SER A 189 12.71 20.13 -7.00
CA SER A 189 12.63 18.72 -6.59
C SER A 189 13.02 17.77 -7.72
N GLY A 190 13.80 16.76 -7.39
CA GLY A 190 14.29 15.81 -8.38
C GLY A 190 15.13 14.69 -7.78
N LEU A 191 15.53 13.78 -8.66
CA LEU A 191 16.31 12.60 -8.32
C LEU A 191 17.80 12.94 -8.20
N GLN A 192 18.40 12.49 -7.10
CA GLN A 192 19.84 12.55 -6.90
C GLN A 192 20.48 11.19 -7.26
N PRO A 193 21.50 11.16 -8.14
CA PRO A 193 22.17 9.92 -8.55
C PRO A 193 23.19 9.46 -7.51
N LEU A 194 22.71 9.01 -6.35
CA LEU A 194 23.52 8.33 -5.36
C LEU A 194 23.65 6.83 -5.71
N ALA A 195 24.49 6.10 -4.98
CA ALA A 195 24.58 4.64 -5.11
C ALA A 195 23.21 3.96 -4.90
N ILE A 196 22.34 4.58 -4.11
CA ILE A 196 20.93 4.22 -3.97
C ILE A 196 20.11 5.47 -4.30
N PRO A 197 19.26 5.47 -5.34
CA PRO A 197 18.52 6.65 -5.74
C PRO A 197 17.58 7.20 -4.65
N GLU A 198 17.57 8.52 -4.53
CA GLU A 198 16.74 9.27 -3.58
C GLU A 198 16.16 10.51 -4.26
N ASN A 199 14.95 10.91 -3.86
CA ASN A 199 14.35 12.18 -4.26
C ASN A 199 14.62 13.24 -3.20
N PHE A 200 15.01 14.43 -3.66
CA PHE A 200 15.27 15.57 -2.79
C PHE A 200 14.35 16.73 -3.17
N VAL A 201 14.15 17.62 -2.19
CA VAL A 201 13.74 18.99 -2.43
C VAL A 201 14.90 19.87 -1.99
N TRP A 202 15.30 20.81 -2.83
CA TRP A 202 16.31 21.81 -2.52
C TRP A 202 15.67 23.17 -2.37
N ASN A 203 16.18 23.97 -1.45
CA ASN A 203 15.97 25.41 -1.42
C ASN A 203 17.22 26.06 -2.02
N ASN A 204 17.09 26.53 -3.25
CA ASN A 204 18.19 26.87 -4.14
C ASN A 204 19.11 25.65 -4.33
N THR A 205 20.26 25.64 -3.66
CA THR A 205 21.25 24.54 -3.73
C THR A 205 21.32 23.71 -2.46
N LYS A 206 20.64 24.12 -1.39
CA LYS A 206 20.70 23.44 -0.08
C LYS A 206 19.60 22.39 0.05
N PRO A 207 19.90 21.16 0.47
CA PRO A 207 18.87 20.17 0.77
C PRO A 207 17.88 20.72 1.79
N TYR A 208 16.60 20.66 1.45
CA TYR A 208 15.49 21.10 2.28
C TYR A 208 14.70 19.92 2.82
N TRP A 209 14.50 18.89 1.99
CA TRP A 209 13.85 17.64 2.35
C TRP A 209 14.45 16.48 1.56
N ARG A 210 14.39 15.27 2.12
CA ARG A 210 14.91 14.04 1.52
C ARG A 210 13.91 12.89 1.71
N SER A 211 13.67 12.13 0.65
CA SER A 211 12.74 11.00 0.63
C SER A 211 13.22 9.77 1.39
N GLY A 212 14.54 9.64 1.57
CA GLY A 212 15.16 8.37 1.93
C GLY A 212 15.36 7.46 0.71
N PRO A 213 16.19 6.41 0.84
CA PRO A 213 16.45 5.40 -0.19
C PRO A 213 15.19 4.79 -0.79
N TRP A 214 15.20 4.57 -2.11
CA TRP A 214 14.19 3.79 -2.83
C TRP A 214 14.42 2.28 -2.65
N ASN A 215 13.41 1.54 -2.18
CA ASN A 215 13.52 0.09 -1.93
C ASN A 215 12.82 -0.80 -2.98
N GLY A 216 12.64 -0.29 -4.20
CA GLY A 216 11.96 -1.01 -5.27
C GLY A 216 10.44 -0.80 -5.31
N HIS A 217 9.84 -0.34 -4.21
CA HIS A 217 8.42 0.00 -4.14
C HIS A 217 8.16 1.36 -3.48
N SER A 218 8.92 1.78 -2.48
CA SER A 218 8.68 3.05 -1.81
C SER A 218 9.98 3.75 -1.43
N PHE A 219 9.89 5.06 -1.21
CA PHE A 219 10.95 5.78 -0.53
C PHE A 219 10.83 5.53 0.97
N THR A 220 11.88 4.97 1.57
CA THR A 220 11.88 4.49 2.96
C THR A 220 11.66 5.58 4.01
N GLY A 221 11.90 6.85 3.66
CA GLY A 221 11.62 8.01 4.51
C GLY A 221 10.20 8.57 4.38
N ILE A 222 9.30 7.91 3.65
CA ILE A 222 7.89 8.30 3.51
C ILE A 222 7.01 7.16 4.03
N PRO A 223 6.68 7.12 5.34
CA PRO A 223 6.03 5.96 5.97
C PRO A 223 4.61 5.66 5.45
N ASN A 224 3.97 6.63 4.81
CA ASN A 224 2.61 6.57 4.24
C ASN A 224 2.60 6.41 2.71
N MET A 225 3.75 6.15 2.10
CA MET A 225 3.81 5.98 0.66
C MET A 225 3.14 4.67 0.26
N ASN A 226 1.85 4.76 -0.08
CA ASN A 226 1.06 3.66 -0.61
C ASN A 226 1.46 3.38 -2.06
N SER A 227 2.69 2.96 -2.29
CA SER A 227 3.00 2.28 -3.54
C SER A 227 2.56 0.82 -3.40
N PHE A 228 1.29 0.52 -3.65
CA PHE A 228 0.93 -0.77 -4.23
C PHE A 228 -0.39 -0.65 -5.00
N VAL A 229 -0.29 -0.94 -6.30
CA VAL A 229 -1.23 -1.72 -7.13
C VAL A 229 -2.41 -1.00 -7.76
N LEU A 230 -2.67 0.29 -7.50
CA LEU A 230 -3.61 1.03 -8.34
C LEU A 230 -3.13 2.40 -8.83
N ASP A 231 -2.10 3.00 -8.21
CA ASP A 231 -1.44 4.23 -8.66
C ASP A 231 0.05 4.15 -8.30
N GLY A 232 0.90 3.80 -9.26
CA GLY A 232 2.27 3.34 -9.00
C GLY A 232 3.31 4.37 -9.39
N LEU A 233 3.87 5.08 -8.41
CA LEU A 233 5.15 5.74 -8.61
C LEU A 233 6.22 4.67 -8.84
N SER A 234 6.97 4.76 -9.92
CA SER A 234 8.02 3.82 -10.28
C SER A 234 9.32 4.54 -10.56
N LEU A 235 10.42 3.95 -10.11
CA LEU A 235 11.77 4.40 -10.43
C LEU A 235 12.38 3.40 -11.41
N VAL A 236 12.71 3.88 -12.60
CA VAL A 236 13.22 3.06 -13.70
C VAL A 236 14.66 3.46 -14.03
N ASN A 237 15.51 2.47 -14.27
CA ASN A 237 16.84 2.63 -14.85
C ASN A 237 16.77 2.17 -16.32
N ASP A 238 17.13 3.06 -17.24
CA ASP A 238 17.12 2.77 -18.69
C ASP A 238 18.32 1.92 -19.16
N ASN A 239 19.22 1.52 -18.25
CA ASN A 239 20.50 0.86 -18.51
C ASN A 239 21.49 1.66 -19.38
N GLN A 240 21.14 2.88 -19.77
CA GLN A 240 21.98 3.83 -20.50
C GLN A 240 22.54 4.92 -19.58
N GLY A 241 22.18 4.89 -18.31
CA GLY A 241 22.66 5.81 -17.26
C GLY A 241 21.62 6.82 -16.82
N THR A 242 20.39 6.76 -17.34
CA THR A 242 19.28 7.61 -16.88
C THR A 242 18.43 6.86 -15.87
N PHE A 243 18.29 7.46 -14.69
CA PHE A 243 17.27 7.09 -13.73
C PHE A 243 16.11 8.05 -13.86
N TYR A 244 14.89 7.55 -13.91
CA TYR A 244 13.72 8.41 -13.93
C TYR A 244 12.58 7.90 -13.07
N LEU A 245 11.90 8.85 -12.45
CA LEU A 245 10.69 8.66 -11.66
C LEU A 245 9.49 8.94 -12.56
N THR A 246 8.55 8.01 -12.61
CA THR A 246 7.30 8.18 -13.37
C THR A 246 6.11 7.68 -12.56
N LEU A 247 4.93 8.23 -12.84
CA LEU A 247 3.68 7.89 -12.16
C LEU A 247 2.67 7.38 -13.18
N ALA A 248 2.00 6.27 -12.87
CA ALA A 248 0.91 5.75 -13.68
C ALA A 248 -0.28 5.39 -12.78
N PHE A 249 -1.47 5.82 -13.21
CA PHE A 249 -2.74 5.51 -12.54
C PHE A 249 -3.41 4.34 -13.27
N PHE A 250 -4.05 3.43 -12.55
CA PHE A 250 -4.73 2.28 -13.16
C PHE A 250 -6.03 2.68 -13.86
N ASN A 251 -6.65 3.78 -13.45
CA ASN A 251 -7.83 4.33 -14.10
C ASN A 251 -7.51 5.68 -14.77
N SER A 252 -7.55 5.71 -16.10
CA SER A 252 -7.35 6.94 -16.89
C SER A 252 -8.43 8.01 -16.66
N SER A 253 -9.57 7.66 -16.02
CA SER A 253 -10.60 8.62 -15.65
C SER A 253 -10.31 9.35 -14.34
N TYR A 254 -9.32 8.91 -13.54
CA TYR A 254 -8.98 9.53 -12.27
C TYR A 254 -8.04 10.72 -12.49
N LEU A 255 -8.55 11.94 -12.34
CA LEU A 255 -7.74 13.14 -12.53
C LEU A 255 -6.96 13.44 -11.25
N SER A 256 -5.64 13.26 -11.30
CA SER A 256 -4.74 13.60 -10.21
C SER A 256 -3.41 14.12 -10.72
N TYR A 257 -2.80 15.02 -9.94
CA TYR A 257 -1.45 15.50 -10.19
C TYR A 257 -0.77 15.86 -8.87
N ALA A 258 0.56 15.74 -8.85
CA ALA A 258 1.36 16.24 -7.74
C ALA A 258 1.98 17.59 -8.12
N TYR A 259 2.23 18.45 -7.14
CA TYR A 259 2.94 19.71 -7.38
C TYR A 259 3.80 20.14 -6.20
N LEU A 260 4.89 20.84 -6.50
CA LEU A 260 5.78 21.47 -5.53
C LEU A 260 5.28 22.89 -5.23
N ASP A 261 4.81 23.12 -4.01
CA ASP A 261 4.31 24.42 -3.60
C ASP A 261 5.46 25.43 -3.32
N PRO A 262 5.16 26.73 -3.22
CA PRO A 262 6.17 27.76 -2.93
C PRO A 262 6.86 27.63 -1.56
N GLN A 263 6.35 26.76 -0.68
CA GLN A 263 6.94 26.46 0.63
C GLN A 263 7.87 25.23 0.57
N GLY A 264 8.05 24.62 -0.60
CA GLY A 264 8.89 23.43 -0.78
C GLY A 264 8.20 22.13 -0.36
N ILE A 265 6.87 22.12 -0.21
CA ILE A 265 6.09 20.95 0.13
C ILE A 265 5.48 20.38 -1.15
N THR A 266 5.70 19.08 -1.38
CA THR A 266 5.00 18.37 -2.46
C THR A 266 3.58 18.03 -1.99
N ARG A 267 2.57 18.45 -2.74
CA ARG A 267 1.15 18.18 -2.47
C ARG A 267 0.56 17.36 -3.61
N GLN A 268 -0.47 16.59 -3.30
CA GLN A 268 -1.22 15.85 -4.29
C GLN A 268 -2.63 16.39 -4.38
N ARG A 269 -3.08 16.64 -5.61
CA ARG A 269 -4.46 17.02 -5.92
C ARG A 269 -5.17 15.89 -6.64
N PHE A 270 -6.44 15.74 -6.32
CA PHE A 270 -7.34 14.78 -6.94
C PHE A 270 -8.67 15.49 -7.18
N TRP A 271 -9.28 15.16 -8.32
CA TRP A 271 -10.59 15.69 -8.67
C TRP A 271 -11.67 14.86 -7.99
N ASP A 272 -12.54 15.51 -7.23
CA ASP A 272 -13.71 14.90 -6.61
C ASP A 272 -14.91 15.09 -7.53
N ASP A 273 -15.29 14.04 -8.27
CA ASP A 273 -16.44 14.10 -9.19
C ASP A 273 -17.78 14.34 -8.48
N GLU A 274 -17.92 13.97 -7.19
CA GLU A 274 -19.15 14.20 -6.43
C GLU A 274 -19.27 15.68 -6.03
N LYS A 275 -18.16 16.31 -5.66
CA LYS A 275 -18.13 17.72 -5.26
C LYS A 275 -17.88 18.70 -6.41
N GLY A 276 -17.39 18.21 -7.54
CA GLY A 276 -17.01 19.02 -8.69
C GLY A 276 -15.86 20.00 -8.36
N ASN A 277 -14.93 19.63 -7.49
CA ASN A 277 -13.80 20.46 -7.11
C ASN A 277 -12.50 19.68 -6.93
N TRP A 278 -11.38 20.41 -6.92
CA TRP A 278 -10.09 19.85 -6.55
C TRP A 278 -10.00 19.72 -5.05
N THR A 279 -9.53 18.56 -4.61
CA THR A 279 -9.25 18.28 -3.22
C THR A 279 -7.75 18.03 -3.09
N THR A 280 -7.15 18.63 -2.07
CA THR A 280 -5.70 18.61 -1.87
C THR A 280 -5.38 17.77 -0.65
N TYR A 281 -4.52 16.77 -0.82
CA TYR A 281 -3.91 16.02 0.27
C TYR A 281 -2.48 16.52 0.48
N ASP A 282 -2.14 16.74 1.75
CA ASP A 282 -0.77 17.03 2.12
C ASP A 282 0.05 15.74 2.08
N SER A 283 1.24 15.81 1.46
CA SER A 283 2.24 14.76 1.63
C SER A 283 2.61 14.64 3.12
N PRO A 284 2.90 13.43 3.64
CA PRO A 284 3.34 13.20 5.02
C PRO A 284 4.60 13.99 5.48
N ALA A 285 5.18 14.81 4.60
CA ALA A 285 6.34 15.67 4.84
C ALA A 285 6.07 16.93 5.68
N ALA A 286 4.85 17.19 6.14
CA ALA A 286 4.48 18.44 6.84
C ALA A 286 4.76 18.44 8.36
N THR A 287 5.86 17.83 8.83
CA THR A 287 6.29 17.95 10.24
C THR A 287 7.66 18.61 10.32
N GLU A 288 7.96 19.31 11.42
CA GLU A 288 9.30 19.90 11.61
C GLU A 288 10.45 18.89 11.50
N CYS A 289 10.19 17.61 11.82
CA CYS A 289 11.17 16.54 11.70
C CYS A 289 11.45 16.10 10.25
N ALA A 290 10.61 16.47 9.30
CA ALA A 290 10.82 16.13 7.88
C ALA A 290 11.87 17.03 7.22
N LEU A 291 12.14 18.21 7.82
CA LEU A 291 13.16 19.13 7.35
C LEU A 291 14.54 18.47 7.43
N TYR A 292 15.30 18.59 6.34
CA TYR A 292 16.59 17.94 6.20
C TYR A 292 17.53 18.33 7.34
N GLY A 293 18.02 17.32 8.08
CA GLY A 293 19.03 17.52 9.12
C GLY A 293 18.56 18.33 10.34
N LYS A 294 17.25 18.40 10.62
CA LYS A 294 16.66 19.20 11.72
C LYS A 294 17.36 19.05 13.09
N CYS A 295 17.83 17.86 13.44
CA CYS A 295 18.48 17.58 14.72
C CYS A 295 20.02 17.53 14.67
N GLY A 296 20.62 17.93 13.55
CA GLY A 296 22.06 17.86 13.33
C GLY A 296 22.61 16.43 13.28
N ALA A 297 23.94 16.31 13.21
CA ALA A 297 24.64 15.03 13.20
C ALA A 297 24.38 14.25 14.51
N PHE A 298 24.15 12.94 14.39
CA PHE A 298 23.90 12.00 15.50
C PHE A 298 22.71 12.35 16.42
N GLY A 299 21.89 13.31 16.01
CA GLY A 299 20.59 13.61 16.62
C GLY A 299 19.47 12.87 15.91
N ILE A 300 18.44 12.49 16.67
CA ILE A 300 17.23 11.84 16.15
C ILE A 300 15.99 12.70 16.46
N CYS A 301 15.16 12.91 15.44
CA CYS A 301 13.93 13.68 15.57
C CYS A 301 12.73 12.81 15.95
N TYR A 302 11.96 13.24 16.93
CA TYR A 302 10.74 12.62 17.44
C TYR A 302 9.59 13.63 17.36
N SER A 303 8.69 13.47 16.40
CA SER A 303 7.57 14.41 16.19
C SER A 303 6.57 14.49 17.35
N GLN A 304 6.54 13.48 18.23
CA GLN A 304 5.59 13.36 19.34
C GLN A 304 6.17 13.82 20.69
N LYS A 305 7.45 14.21 20.76
CA LYS A 305 8.09 14.64 22.01
C LYS A 305 8.05 16.17 22.15
N PRO A 306 8.00 16.70 23.39
CA PRO A 306 8.08 18.15 23.64
C PRO A 306 9.40 18.77 23.14
N SER A 307 10.53 18.08 23.39
CA SER A 307 11.78 18.35 22.70
C SER A 307 11.90 17.36 21.55
N ILE A 308 11.73 17.87 20.33
CA ILE A 308 11.69 17.05 19.12
C ILE A 308 13.04 16.38 18.84
N CYS A 309 14.16 16.97 19.26
CA CYS A 309 15.49 16.39 19.04
C CYS A 309 16.06 15.73 20.29
N SER A 310 16.67 14.55 20.12
CA SER A 310 17.44 13.89 21.18
C SER A 310 18.72 13.29 20.62
N CYS A 311 19.80 13.30 21.39
CA CYS A 311 21.00 12.54 21.02
C CYS A 311 20.74 11.04 21.15
N MET A 312 21.35 10.26 20.25
CA MET A 312 21.32 8.80 20.33
C MET A 312 22.06 8.32 21.59
N LYS A 313 21.70 7.13 22.09
CA LYS A 313 22.39 6.55 23.25
C LYS A 313 23.89 6.40 22.92
N GLY A 314 24.76 6.84 23.84
CA GLY A 314 26.21 6.91 23.63
C GLY A 314 26.71 8.25 23.09
N PHE A 315 25.82 9.22 22.88
CA PHE A 315 26.13 10.56 22.37
C PHE A 315 25.60 11.64 23.31
N LYS A 316 26.23 12.82 23.27
CA LYS A 316 25.84 14.02 24.02
C LYS A 316 25.77 15.24 23.09
N PRO A 317 24.98 16.28 23.42
CA PRO A 317 24.95 17.50 22.63
C PRO A 317 26.33 18.11 22.50
N ASN A 318 26.66 18.65 21.32
CA ASN A 318 27.94 19.31 21.11
C ASN A 318 28.03 20.63 21.89
N ASN A 319 26.93 21.40 21.90
CA ASN A 319 26.74 22.58 22.74
C ASN A 319 25.42 22.46 23.51
N ILE A 320 25.49 22.37 24.84
CA ILE A 320 24.31 22.13 25.70
C ILE A 320 23.39 23.36 25.79
N ASP A 321 23.95 24.58 25.72
CA ASP A 321 23.19 25.82 25.86
C ASP A 321 22.36 26.08 24.59
N GLU A 322 22.95 25.82 23.43
CA GLU A 322 22.22 25.83 22.15
C GLU A 322 21.14 24.74 22.10
N TRP A 323 21.47 23.53 22.55
CA TRP A 323 20.53 22.41 22.57
C TRP A 323 19.30 22.70 23.43
N ASN A 324 19.50 23.31 24.60
CA ASN A 324 18.43 23.67 25.53
C ASN A 324 17.61 24.89 25.06
N SER A 325 18.18 25.74 24.21
CA SER A 325 17.47 26.88 23.59
C SER A 325 16.72 26.51 22.31
N GLY A 326 16.76 25.23 21.88
CA GLY A 326 16.07 24.73 20.69
C GLY A 326 16.87 24.87 19.39
N ASN A 327 18.17 25.17 19.47
CA ASN A 327 19.08 25.15 18.34
C ASN A 327 19.87 23.83 18.32
N TRP A 328 19.51 22.93 17.40
CA TRP A 328 20.10 21.59 17.28
C TRP A 328 21.09 21.46 16.11
N THR A 329 21.45 22.57 15.45
CA THR A 329 22.27 22.58 14.23
C THR A 329 23.64 21.90 14.39
N HIS A 330 24.29 22.07 15.55
CA HIS A 330 25.56 21.42 15.87
C HIS A 330 25.46 19.94 16.27
N GLY A 331 24.25 19.40 16.40
CA GLY A 331 24.02 17.98 16.66
C GLY A 331 24.65 17.47 17.96
N CYS A 332 25.06 16.21 17.91
CA CYS A 332 25.61 15.45 19.03
C CYS A 332 26.99 14.91 18.69
N THR A 333 27.80 14.64 19.71
CA THR A 333 29.10 14.00 19.59
C THR A 333 29.15 12.72 20.43
N ARG A 334 29.99 11.77 20.03
CA ARG A 334 30.19 10.52 20.76
C ARG A 334 30.75 10.82 22.15
N ILE A 335 30.24 10.12 23.16
CA ILE A 335 30.78 10.20 24.53
C ILE A 335 32.14 9.51 24.59
N ASN A 336 32.21 8.29 24.04
CA ASN A 336 33.44 7.51 23.93
C ASN A 336 33.82 7.29 22.45
N PRO A 337 35.05 7.62 22.03
CA PRO A 337 35.50 7.36 20.66
C PRO A 337 35.66 5.87 20.39
N LEU A 338 35.39 5.43 19.16
CA LEU A 338 35.63 4.06 18.73
C LEU A 338 37.14 3.84 18.56
N ARG A 339 37.72 2.84 19.24
CA ARG A 339 39.12 2.43 19.11
C ARG A 339 39.19 1.08 18.40
N CYS A 340 39.46 1.08 17.10
CA CYS A 340 39.65 -0.17 16.36
C CYS A 340 41.13 -0.59 16.41
N HIS A 341 41.46 -1.67 17.14
CA HIS A 341 42.81 -2.24 17.12
C HIS A 341 42.90 -3.26 15.97
N ARG A 342 43.73 -3.01 14.96
CA ARG A 342 44.13 -4.05 14.01
C ARG A 342 45.24 -4.88 14.66
N VAL A 343 44.93 -6.10 15.07
CA VAL A 343 45.95 -7.05 15.53
C VAL A 343 46.75 -7.50 14.31
N ASN A 344 47.87 -6.83 14.05
CA ASN A 344 48.94 -7.37 13.23
C ASN A 344 49.80 -8.26 14.14
N ASN A 345 49.37 -9.49 14.39
CA ASN A 345 50.24 -10.64 14.68
C ASN A 345 49.39 -11.91 14.84
N THR A 346 49.89 -12.98 14.22
CA THR A 346 49.43 -14.36 14.34
C THR A 346 49.42 -14.82 15.80
N ASP A 347 48.38 -15.56 16.17
CA ASP A 347 48.18 -16.32 17.44
C ASP A 347 47.33 -15.71 18.57
N SER A 348 46.51 -14.71 18.27
CA SER A 348 45.34 -14.41 19.12
C SER A 348 44.11 -14.23 18.25
N GLU A 349 43.06 -15.02 18.51
CA GLU A 349 41.74 -14.82 17.91
C GLU A 349 41.35 -13.33 18.03
N PRO A 350 40.78 -12.73 16.97
CA PRO A 350 40.36 -11.34 17.03
C PRO A 350 39.42 -11.17 18.23
N ASP A 351 39.67 -10.15 19.06
CA ASP A 351 38.83 -9.84 20.20
C ASP A 351 37.46 -9.37 19.70
N ASP A 352 36.60 -10.33 19.37
CA ASP A 352 35.23 -10.17 18.88
C ASP A 352 34.32 -9.52 19.94
N ASN A 353 34.90 -9.07 21.07
CA ASN A 353 34.21 -8.70 22.30
C ASN A 353 34.21 -7.21 22.69
N GLU A 354 34.87 -6.29 21.97
CA GLU A 354 34.92 -4.89 22.42
C GLU A 354 33.68 -4.05 22.02
N TYR A 355 33.11 -4.30 20.84
CA TYR A 355 32.02 -3.50 20.25
C TYR A 355 30.76 -4.32 19.98
N GLY A 356 29.61 -3.65 19.91
CA GLY A 356 28.34 -4.23 19.48
C GLY A 356 27.45 -3.18 18.81
N PHE A 357 26.21 -3.56 18.51
CA PHE A 357 25.24 -2.65 17.88
C PHE A 357 24.01 -2.43 18.73
N LEU A 358 23.61 -1.16 18.83
CA LEU A 358 22.31 -0.76 19.33
C LEU A 358 21.32 -0.71 18.17
N LYS A 359 20.26 -1.52 18.25
CA LYS A 359 19.15 -1.49 17.31
C LYS A 359 18.23 -0.31 17.60
N LEU A 360 18.04 0.57 16.62
CA LEU A 360 17.01 1.60 16.59
C LEU A 360 15.96 1.23 15.54
N GLU A 361 14.73 1.00 15.98
CA GLU A 361 13.66 0.54 15.08
C GLU A 361 12.93 1.71 14.42
N ARG A 362 12.27 1.49 13.28
CA ARG A 362 11.36 2.47 12.62
C ARG A 362 12.02 3.84 12.37
N ILE A 363 13.20 3.81 11.77
CA ILE A 363 14.04 4.97 11.52
C ILE A 363 13.99 5.36 10.05
N LYS A 364 13.85 6.65 9.77
CA LYS A 364 14.33 7.23 8.51
C LYS A 364 15.85 7.14 8.54
N VAL A 365 16.40 6.18 7.79
CA VAL A 365 17.84 5.92 7.80
C VAL A 365 18.63 7.16 7.38
N PRO A 366 19.85 7.37 7.90
CA PRO A 366 20.63 8.58 7.63
C PRO A 366 20.96 8.76 6.15
N ASP A 367 21.28 10.00 5.76
CA ASP A 367 21.85 10.27 4.43
C ASP A 367 23.27 9.66 4.29
N PHE A 368 23.80 9.61 3.08
CA PHE A 368 25.14 9.13 2.72
C PHE A 368 25.37 7.63 2.98
N ALA A 369 24.34 6.82 2.73
CA ALA A 369 24.47 5.37 2.80
C ALA A 369 25.44 4.85 1.72
N GLU A 370 26.38 4.00 2.13
CA GLU A 370 27.21 3.20 1.23
C GLU A 370 26.50 1.87 0.98
N TRP A 371 26.36 1.49 -0.29
CA TRP A 371 25.58 0.31 -0.70
C TRP A 371 26.45 -0.92 -0.96
N SER A 372 25.90 -2.10 -0.67
CA SER A 372 26.44 -3.38 -1.11
C SER A 372 25.36 -4.48 -1.23
N GLU A 373 25.53 -5.41 -2.17
CA GLU A 373 24.56 -6.50 -2.49
C GLU A 373 24.47 -7.63 -1.44
N HIS A 374 25.13 -7.50 -0.29
CA HIS A 374 25.27 -8.58 0.68
C HIS A 374 24.01 -8.85 1.52
N LEU A 375 23.87 -10.10 2.00
CA LEU A 375 22.79 -10.55 2.89
C LEU A 375 22.88 -9.89 4.28
N GLU A 376 21.77 -9.83 5.01
CA GLU A 376 21.66 -9.17 6.32
C GLU A 376 22.76 -9.61 7.31
N ASN A 377 22.99 -10.92 7.45
CA ASN A 377 24.00 -11.47 8.36
C ASN A 377 25.43 -11.07 7.97
N GLU A 378 25.69 -10.89 6.68
CA GLU A 378 26.99 -10.43 6.18
C GLU A 378 27.17 -8.92 6.38
N CYS A 379 26.08 -8.14 6.32
CA CYS A 379 26.08 -6.70 6.54
C CYS A 379 26.64 -6.33 7.92
N LYS A 380 26.15 -7.04 8.96
CA LYS A 380 26.65 -6.89 10.34
C LYS A 380 28.14 -7.22 10.42
N ASN A 381 28.56 -8.37 9.93
CA ASN A 381 29.94 -8.85 10.04
C ASN A 381 30.91 -7.95 9.27
N ARG A 382 30.52 -7.45 8.10
CA ARG A 382 31.31 -6.44 7.37
C ARG A 382 31.45 -5.14 8.13
N CYS A 383 30.37 -4.64 8.74
CA CYS A 383 30.46 -3.43 9.54
C CYS A 383 31.35 -3.63 10.78
N LEU A 384 31.34 -4.81 11.40
CA LEU A 384 32.27 -5.13 12.49
C LEU A 384 33.73 -5.12 12.01
N ASN A 385 34.01 -5.80 10.88
CA ASN A 385 35.35 -5.94 10.32
C ASN A 385 35.89 -4.63 9.69
N ASN A 386 35.00 -3.71 9.31
CA ASN A 386 35.36 -2.39 8.83
C ASN A 386 35.43 -1.39 10.00
N CYS A 387 36.64 -1.02 10.42
CA CYS A 387 36.88 -0.06 11.50
C CYS A 387 36.23 1.32 11.26
N SER A 388 36.03 1.71 10.00
CA SER A 388 35.39 2.99 9.65
C SER A 388 33.87 2.90 9.72
N CYS A 389 33.28 1.70 9.75
CA CYS A 389 31.83 1.55 9.80
C CYS A 389 31.29 1.89 11.20
N ILE A 390 30.36 2.85 11.24
CA ILE A 390 29.76 3.36 12.48
C ILE A 390 28.28 2.98 12.64
N ALA A 391 27.61 2.60 11.55
CA ALA A 391 26.26 2.07 11.56
C ALA A 391 25.99 1.24 10.31
N TYR A 392 24.99 0.34 10.38
CA TYR A 392 24.46 -0.35 9.22
C TYR A 392 22.93 -0.50 9.31
N ALA A 393 22.31 -0.77 8.17
CA ALA A 393 20.91 -1.11 8.03
C ALA A 393 20.78 -2.10 6.88
N PHE A 394 19.68 -2.85 6.86
CA PHE A 394 19.38 -3.79 5.79
C PHE A 394 17.92 -3.65 5.39
N ASP A 395 17.67 -3.67 4.09
CA ASP A 395 16.34 -3.77 3.50
C ASP A 395 16.41 -4.78 2.35
N ALA A 396 15.41 -5.65 2.21
CA ALA A 396 15.46 -6.72 1.22
C ALA A 396 15.39 -6.21 -0.24
N GLY A 397 14.81 -5.04 -0.49
CA GLY A 397 14.73 -4.40 -1.81
C GLY A 397 15.91 -3.50 -2.14
N ILE A 398 16.72 -3.11 -1.14
CA ILE A 398 17.93 -2.30 -1.32
C ILE A 398 19.20 -3.15 -1.22
N GLY A 399 19.28 -4.00 -0.20
CA GLY A 399 20.50 -4.68 0.23
C GLY A 399 21.09 -4.07 1.50
N CYS A 400 22.39 -4.27 1.69
CA CYS A 400 23.13 -3.78 2.85
C CYS A 400 23.52 -2.31 2.67
N MET A 401 23.17 -1.50 3.66
CA MET A 401 23.56 -0.09 3.78
C MET A 401 24.50 0.07 4.96
N SER A 402 25.65 0.71 4.75
CA SER A 402 26.60 1.04 5.81
C SER A 402 26.98 2.51 5.79
N TRP A 403 27.36 3.04 6.96
CA TRP A 403 27.79 4.42 7.10
C TRP A 403 29.18 4.49 7.72
N SER A 404 30.04 5.31 7.12
CA SER A 404 31.39 5.62 7.60
C SER A 404 31.56 7.06 8.10
N LYS A 405 30.58 7.92 7.81
CA LYS A 405 30.54 9.35 8.15
C LYS A 405 29.41 9.67 9.12
N ASP A 406 29.38 10.91 9.59
CA ASP A 406 28.36 11.42 10.50
C ASP A 406 26.94 11.09 10.04
N LEU A 407 26.14 10.54 10.95
CA LEU A 407 24.76 10.14 10.67
C LEU A 407 23.86 11.38 10.77
N ILE A 408 23.31 11.86 9.66
CA ILE A 408 22.46 13.06 9.60
C ILE A 408 21.10 12.73 8.98
N ASP A 409 20.12 13.59 9.25
CA ASP A 409 18.75 13.50 8.70
C ASP A 409 17.98 12.25 9.18
N ILE A 410 18.06 11.99 10.50
CA ILE A 410 17.44 10.84 11.16
C ILE A 410 16.12 11.26 11.81
N GLN A 411 15.07 10.51 11.52
CA GLN A 411 13.76 10.68 12.12
C GLN A 411 13.22 9.35 12.65
N LYS A 412 12.59 9.38 13.83
CA LYS A 412 11.81 8.27 14.37
C LYS A 412 10.39 8.35 13.82
N PHE A 413 9.93 7.27 13.18
CA PHE A 413 8.53 7.13 12.78
C PHE A 413 7.72 6.35 13.83
N SER A 414 6.40 6.61 13.82
CA SER A 414 5.43 5.84 14.61
C SER A 414 5.18 4.46 13.98
N TYR A 415 5.18 4.38 12.65
CA TYR A 415 5.08 3.17 11.82
C TYR A 415 5.95 3.33 10.56
N GLY A 416 6.28 2.23 9.89
CA GLY A 416 7.22 2.24 8.77
C GLY A 416 8.66 2.55 9.20
N GLY A 417 9.50 2.90 8.22
CA GLY A 417 10.95 3.07 8.40
C GLY A 417 11.70 1.75 8.53
N LEU A 418 13.02 1.84 8.65
CA LEU A 418 13.92 0.68 8.74
C LEU A 418 14.58 0.58 10.11
N ASP A 419 15.15 -0.59 10.38
CA ASP A 419 15.96 -0.81 11.57
C ASP A 419 17.40 -0.35 11.30
N LEU A 420 17.88 0.61 12.09
CA LEU A 420 19.25 1.14 12.05
C LEU A 420 20.05 0.59 13.22
N TYR A 421 21.22 0.02 12.93
CA TYR A 421 22.11 -0.58 13.92
C TYR A 421 23.35 0.29 14.11
N ILE A 422 23.49 0.89 15.29
CA ILE A 422 24.57 1.84 15.59
C ILE A 422 25.67 1.17 16.39
N ARG A 423 26.92 1.32 15.93
CA ARG A 423 28.09 0.75 16.60
C ARG A 423 28.42 1.53 17.88
N LEU A 424 28.44 0.81 19.01
CA LEU A 424 28.77 1.32 20.33
C LEU A 424 29.71 0.35 21.08
N PRO A 425 30.51 0.83 22.05
CA PRO A 425 31.23 -0.04 22.99
C PRO A 425 30.26 -0.93 23.78
N ARG A 426 30.61 -2.19 24.04
CA ARG A 426 29.71 -3.11 24.80
C ARG A 426 29.37 -2.60 26.21
N SER A 427 30.29 -1.87 26.85
CA SER A 427 30.07 -1.21 28.14
C SER A 427 28.90 -0.22 28.15
N GLU A 428 28.50 0.31 26.99
CA GLU A 428 27.34 1.18 26.83
C GLU A 428 26.06 0.40 26.45
N LEU A 429 26.20 -0.82 25.93
CA LEU A 429 25.09 -1.72 25.62
C LEU A 429 24.57 -2.40 26.89
N ASP A 430 25.47 -2.78 27.79
CA ASP A 430 25.14 -3.41 29.06
C ASP A 430 24.43 -2.43 30.01
N LYS A 431 23.24 -2.82 30.48
CA LYS A 431 22.54 -2.05 31.51
C LYS A 431 23.34 -2.16 32.81
N LYS A 432 23.89 -1.06 33.32
CA LYS A 432 24.36 -0.98 34.71
C LYS A 432 23.22 -1.45 35.62
N ASN A 433 23.48 -2.49 36.41
CA ASN A 433 22.60 -3.12 37.41
C ASN A 433 22.24 -2.19 38.58
N ILE A 434 21.85 -0.95 38.33
CA ILE A 434 21.35 -0.03 39.36
C ILE A 434 19.91 -0.38 39.73
N THR A 435 19.13 -0.92 38.77
CA THR A 435 17.75 -1.38 39.01
C THR A 435 17.70 -2.57 39.97
N VAL A 436 18.70 -3.46 39.96
CA VAL A 436 18.75 -4.63 40.86
C VAL A 436 19.01 -4.20 42.32
N ALA A 437 19.86 -3.20 42.56
CA ALA A 437 20.12 -2.69 43.91
C ALA A 437 18.90 -1.96 44.52
N ILE A 438 18.15 -1.22 43.70
CA ILE A 438 16.90 -0.57 44.11
C ILE A 438 15.80 -1.62 44.33
N ILE A 439 15.72 -2.64 43.48
CA ILE A 439 14.78 -3.76 43.66
C ILE A 439 15.11 -4.52 44.95
N ILE A 440 16.37 -4.80 45.27
CA ILE A 440 16.73 -5.53 46.50
C ILE A 440 16.38 -4.71 47.75
N THR A 441 16.65 -3.40 47.77
CA THR A 441 16.33 -2.54 48.92
C THR A 441 14.82 -2.34 49.09
N VAL A 442 14.08 -2.17 47.99
CA VAL A 442 12.63 -2.09 48.00
C VAL A 442 11.99 -3.44 48.34
N VAL A 443 12.53 -4.56 47.86
CA VAL A 443 12.04 -5.91 48.18
C VAL A 443 12.27 -6.23 49.65
N ILE A 444 13.39 -5.85 50.25
CA ILE A 444 13.62 -6.08 51.70
C ILE A 444 12.67 -5.20 52.54
N GLY A 445 12.50 -3.92 52.17
CA GLY A 445 11.56 -3.04 52.87
C GLY A 445 10.09 -3.48 52.72
N THR A 446 9.71 -3.87 51.52
CA THR A 446 8.34 -4.32 51.22
C THR A 446 8.06 -5.72 51.76
N THR A 447 9.03 -6.64 51.80
CA THR A 447 8.82 -7.97 52.39
C THR A 447 8.60 -7.90 53.90
N ILE A 448 9.29 -7.01 54.62
CA ILE A 448 9.05 -6.81 56.05
C ILE A 448 7.65 -6.24 56.30
N ILE A 449 7.24 -5.23 55.50
CA ILE A 449 5.89 -4.65 55.59
C ILE A 449 4.83 -5.69 55.19
N ILE A 450 5.05 -6.45 54.12
CA ILE A 450 4.14 -7.50 53.64
C ILE A 450 4.04 -8.65 54.64
N VAL A 451 5.10 -9.03 55.35
CA VAL A 451 5.04 -10.08 56.39
C VAL A 451 4.25 -9.60 57.60
N VAL A 452 4.43 -8.36 58.05
CA VAL A 452 3.65 -7.78 59.15
C VAL A 452 2.18 -7.58 58.74
N SER A 453 1.93 -7.10 57.52
CA SER A 453 0.59 -6.98 56.94
C SER A 453 -0.05 -8.34 56.68
N LEU A 454 0.70 -9.38 56.30
CA LEU A 454 0.23 -10.76 56.13
C LEU A 454 -0.12 -11.39 57.47
N ILE A 455 0.63 -11.15 58.55
CA ILE A 455 0.26 -11.65 59.88
C ILE A 455 -1.04 -10.98 60.37
N PHE A 456 -1.23 -9.70 60.05
CA PHE A 456 -2.47 -8.96 60.36
C PHE A 456 -3.64 -9.38 59.45
N LEU A 457 -3.38 -9.60 58.16
CA LEU A 457 -4.35 -10.07 57.17
C LEU A 457 -4.69 -11.55 57.36
N LEU A 458 -3.79 -12.42 57.79
CA LEU A 458 -4.08 -13.84 58.09
C LEU A 458 -5.00 -13.98 59.32
N ARG A 459 -4.96 -13.02 60.26
CA ARG A 459 -5.95 -12.93 61.35
C ARG A 459 -7.31 -12.40 60.89
N TRP A 460 -7.38 -11.62 59.80
CA TRP A 460 -8.61 -11.08 59.23
C TRP A 460 -9.22 -11.98 58.12
N MET A 461 -8.38 -12.67 57.35
CA MET A 461 -8.74 -13.49 56.19
C MET A 461 -9.17 -14.92 56.53
N ASN A 462 -9.20 -15.28 57.83
CA ASN A 462 -10.00 -16.44 58.28
C ASN A 462 -11.52 -16.18 58.21
N LYS A 463 -11.97 -15.03 57.66
CA LYS A 463 -13.39 -14.72 57.47
C LYS A 463 -13.83 -14.43 56.03
N ASP A 464 -12.96 -14.28 55.04
CA ASP A 464 -13.45 -14.05 53.67
C ASP A 464 -12.35 -14.32 52.63
N ARG A 465 -12.43 -15.47 51.96
CA ARG A 465 -11.49 -15.88 50.89
C ARG A 465 -12.28 -16.34 49.68
N ASP A 466 -12.89 -15.41 48.93
CA ASP A 466 -13.59 -15.77 47.69
C ASP A 466 -13.81 -14.63 46.64
N ARG A 467 -12.85 -13.72 46.42
CA ARG A 467 -13.11 -12.52 45.59
C ARG A 467 -12.19 -12.20 44.41
N THR A 468 -11.06 -12.87 44.20
CA THR A 468 -10.10 -12.43 43.14
C THR A 468 -10.20 -13.21 41.82
N GLY A 469 -10.75 -14.43 41.80
CA GLY A 469 -11.07 -15.15 40.55
C GLY A 469 -12.31 -14.61 39.82
N ARG A 470 -13.14 -13.82 40.52
CA ARG A 470 -14.45 -13.35 40.04
C ARG A 470 -14.35 -12.21 39.00
N ARG A 471 -13.28 -11.42 39.00
CA ARG A 471 -13.19 -10.19 38.17
C ARG A 471 -12.84 -10.46 36.69
N VAL A 472 -12.19 -11.58 36.38
CA VAL A 472 -11.91 -12.02 34.99
C VAL A 472 -13.07 -12.86 34.43
N TYR A 473 -13.72 -13.66 35.28
CA TYR A 473 -14.92 -14.42 34.94
C TYR A 473 -16.10 -13.49 34.59
N VAL A 474 -16.27 -12.40 35.33
CA VAL A 474 -17.33 -11.39 35.09
C VAL A 474 -17.18 -10.71 33.72
N LYS A 475 -15.96 -10.46 33.23
CA LYS A 475 -15.74 -9.83 31.92
C LYS A 475 -16.02 -10.77 30.74
N PHE A 476 -15.92 -12.08 30.96
CA PHE A 476 -16.28 -13.12 29.98
C PHE A 476 -17.80 -13.38 29.96
N GLU A 477 -18.46 -13.30 31.12
CA GLU A 477 -19.94 -13.26 31.22
C GLU A 477 -20.53 -12.00 30.57
N GLU A 478 -19.90 -10.84 30.74
CA GLU A 478 -20.35 -9.56 30.14
C GLU A 478 -20.27 -9.57 28.60
N LEU A 479 -19.24 -10.20 28.01
CA LEU A 479 -19.09 -10.40 26.56
C LEU A 479 -20.13 -11.37 25.97
N ALA A 480 -20.68 -12.27 26.78
CA ALA A 480 -21.74 -13.18 26.37
C ALA A 480 -23.15 -12.53 26.37
N MET A 481 -23.28 -11.26 26.80
CA MET A 481 -24.56 -10.57 27.01
C MET A 481 -24.98 -9.60 25.89
N PHE A 482 -24.33 -9.57 24.72
CA PHE A 482 -24.80 -8.73 23.59
C PHE A 482 -25.85 -9.45 22.71
N GLU A 483 -27.06 -8.91 22.83
CA GLU A 483 -28.41 -9.16 22.30
C GLU A 483 -28.63 -9.96 20.99
N ASP A 484 -29.59 -10.89 21.09
CA ASP A 484 -30.71 -11.02 20.16
C ASP A 484 -31.98 -11.28 21.00
N ASN A 485 -33.09 -10.65 20.60
CA ASN A 485 -34.36 -10.58 21.30
C ASN A 485 -34.80 -11.93 21.92
N GLY A 486 -34.82 -11.99 23.26
CA GLY A 486 -35.80 -12.80 23.99
C GLY A 486 -35.55 -14.30 24.16
N LYS A 487 -34.35 -14.84 23.92
CA LYS A 487 -33.98 -16.19 24.43
C LYS A 487 -32.53 -16.24 24.89
N GLU A 488 -32.33 -16.32 26.22
CA GLU A 488 -31.06 -16.65 26.86
C GLU A 488 -30.43 -17.88 26.18
N THR A 489 -29.39 -17.67 25.38
CA THR A 489 -28.58 -18.78 24.85
C THR A 489 -27.27 -18.79 25.61
N LYS A 490 -27.27 -19.55 26.71
CA LYS A 490 -26.15 -19.76 27.62
C LYS A 490 -24.88 -20.19 26.86
N LEU A 491 -23.81 -19.40 26.90
CA LEU A 491 -22.44 -19.77 26.48
C LEU A 491 -21.82 -20.90 27.35
N HIS A 492 -22.58 -21.45 28.31
CA HIS A 492 -22.19 -22.47 29.29
C HIS A 492 -21.82 -23.86 28.69
N GLN A 493 -21.61 -24.00 27.38
CA GLN A 493 -21.32 -25.28 26.74
C GLN A 493 -19.87 -25.47 26.28
N LEU A 494 -19.02 -24.42 26.27
CA LEU A 494 -17.63 -24.57 25.85
C LEU A 494 -16.75 -25.04 27.04
N PRO A 495 -16.11 -26.21 26.97
CA PRO A 495 -15.22 -26.70 28.03
C PRO A 495 -14.04 -25.75 28.31
N LEU A 496 -13.80 -25.48 29.59
CA LEU A 496 -12.61 -24.77 30.06
C LEU A 496 -11.55 -25.78 30.48
N PHE A 497 -10.42 -25.77 29.78
CA PHE A 497 -9.26 -26.60 30.08
C PHE A 497 -8.34 -25.88 31.07
N LYS A 498 -7.76 -26.65 32.00
CA LYS A 498 -6.75 -26.12 32.93
C LYS A 498 -5.41 -25.96 32.21
N PHE A 499 -4.59 -25.00 32.64
CA PHE A 499 -3.25 -24.83 32.06
C PHE A 499 -2.41 -26.10 32.21
N ASP A 500 -2.39 -26.70 33.40
CA ASP A 500 -1.56 -27.88 33.69
C ASP A 500 -2.00 -29.10 32.86
N GLU A 501 -3.29 -29.20 32.52
CA GLU A 501 -3.82 -30.25 31.65
C GLU A 501 -3.27 -30.11 30.22
N LEU A 502 -3.31 -28.89 29.65
CA LEU A 502 -2.80 -28.63 28.31
C LEU A 502 -1.27 -28.69 28.25
N ALA A 503 -0.58 -28.23 29.30
CA ALA A 503 0.86 -28.38 29.41
C ALA A 503 1.25 -29.86 29.44
N THR A 504 0.55 -30.69 30.22
CA THR A 504 0.78 -32.15 30.23
C THR A 504 0.50 -32.77 28.85
N ALA A 505 -0.64 -32.42 28.24
CA ALA A 505 -1.05 -32.96 26.94
C ALA A 505 -0.07 -32.62 25.81
N THR A 506 0.62 -31.48 25.89
CA THR A 506 1.57 -30.99 24.87
C THR A 506 3.04 -31.24 25.22
N ILE A 507 3.33 -31.91 26.35
CA ILE A 507 4.68 -32.11 26.89
C ILE A 507 5.38 -30.76 27.12
N ASP A 508 4.72 -29.91 27.92
CA ASP A 508 5.13 -28.53 28.22
C ASP A 508 5.40 -27.69 26.97
N PHE A 509 4.48 -27.77 25.99
CA PHE A 509 4.58 -27.08 24.71
C PHE A 509 5.90 -27.34 23.97
N ASN A 510 6.36 -28.60 23.99
CA ASN A 510 7.61 -29.00 23.37
C ASN A 510 7.67 -28.55 21.89
N PRO A 511 8.78 -27.94 21.43
CA PRO A 511 8.97 -27.59 20.04
C PRO A 511 8.76 -28.76 19.05
N SER A 512 9.02 -30.01 19.44
CA SER A 512 8.77 -31.18 18.60
C SER A 512 7.29 -31.42 18.30
N ASN A 513 6.40 -30.94 19.17
CA ASN A 513 4.95 -31.04 19.00
C ASN A 513 4.36 -29.84 18.25
N LYS A 514 5.19 -28.88 17.82
CA LYS A 514 4.71 -27.69 17.10
C LYS A 514 4.21 -28.09 15.70
N LEU A 515 2.93 -27.79 15.44
CA LEU A 515 2.27 -28.03 14.16
C LEU A 515 2.51 -26.90 13.16
N GLY A 516 2.62 -25.66 13.66
CA GLY A 516 2.83 -24.46 12.86
C GLY A 516 2.84 -23.20 13.74
N GLN A 517 3.08 -22.05 13.12
CA GLN A 517 2.98 -20.74 13.76
C GLN A 517 2.49 -19.71 12.74
N GLY A 518 1.37 -19.06 13.04
CA GLY A 518 0.84 -17.93 12.28
C GLY A 518 1.07 -16.60 13.01
N GLY A 519 0.42 -15.53 12.52
CA GLY A 519 0.47 -14.20 13.16
C GLY A 519 -0.08 -14.16 14.59
N PHE A 520 -0.85 -15.18 14.98
CA PHE A 520 -1.57 -15.25 16.25
C PHE A 520 -0.90 -16.13 17.31
N GLY A 521 0.21 -16.79 16.97
CA GLY A 521 0.98 -17.62 17.89
C GLY A 521 1.19 -19.07 17.41
N PRO A 522 1.98 -19.85 18.16
CA PRO A 522 2.27 -21.24 17.85
C PRO A 522 1.07 -22.18 18.14
N VAL A 523 0.94 -23.21 17.31
CA VAL A 523 -0.02 -24.31 17.50
C VAL A 523 0.74 -25.59 17.80
N TYR A 524 0.31 -26.32 18.83
CA TYR A 524 0.94 -27.56 19.28
C TYR A 524 -0.03 -28.74 19.16
N ARG A 525 0.48 -29.91 18.78
CA ARG A 525 -0.22 -31.18 18.94
C ARG A 525 -0.19 -31.56 20.41
N GLY A 526 -1.33 -31.98 20.93
CA GLY A 526 -1.43 -32.55 22.26
C GLY A 526 -2.26 -33.83 22.24
N LYS A 527 -2.10 -34.62 23.30
CA LYS A 527 -2.94 -35.79 23.56
C LYS A 527 -3.48 -35.70 24.98
N LEU A 528 -4.80 -35.58 25.11
CA LEU A 528 -5.48 -35.56 26.39
C LEU A 528 -5.39 -36.93 27.09
N LEU A 529 -5.66 -36.97 28.40
CA LEU A 529 -5.58 -38.20 29.21
C LEU A 529 -6.55 -39.29 28.74
N ASP A 530 -7.67 -38.91 28.14
CA ASP A 530 -8.64 -39.81 27.52
C ASP A 530 -8.17 -40.37 26.17
N GLY A 531 -6.96 -40.01 25.74
CA GLY A 531 -6.34 -40.43 24.48
C GLY A 531 -6.71 -39.56 23.28
N LYS A 532 -7.57 -38.55 23.44
CA LYS A 532 -8.02 -37.69 22.35
C LYS A 532 -6.92 -36.75 21.88
N GLU A 533 -6.65 -36.75 20.58
CA GLU A 533 -5.70 -35.83 19.97
C GLU A 533 -6.31 -34.44 19.76
N ILE A 534 -5.54 -33.42 20.11
CA ILE A 534 -5.96 -32.02 20.09
C ILE A 534 -4.89 -31.13 19.45
N ALA A 535 -5.32 -29.98 18.93
CA ALA A 535 -4.45 -28.89 18.51
C ALA A 535 -4.63 -27.70 19.46
N VAL A 536 -3.56 -27.30 20.14
CA VAL A 536 -3.55 -26.20 21.12
C VAL A 536 -2.91 -24.97 20.49
N LYS A 537 -3.71 -23.97 20.13
CA LYS A 537 -3.27 -22.66 19.63
C LYS A 537 -3.02 -21.76 20.84
N ARG A 538 -1.75 -21.51 21.17
CA ARG A 538 -1.34 -20.63 22.28
C ARG A 538 -1.15 -19.21 21.75
N LEU A 539 -1.95 -18.27 22.25
CA LEU A 539 -1.94 -16.91 21.74
C LEU A 539 -0.78 -16.10 22.32
N SER A 540 -0.17 -15.27 21.47
CA SER A 540 0.95 -14.41 21.87
C SER A 540 0.50 -13.30 22.83
N SER A 541 1.24 -13.10 23.93
CA SER A 541 1.02 -12.02 24.90
C SER A 541 1.56 -10.65 24.45
N VAL A 542 2.26 -10.61 23.31
CA VAL A 542 3.05 -9.44 22.86
C VAL A 542 2.22 -8.45 22.02
N SER A 543 1.00 -8.81 21.58
CA SER A 543 0.11 -7.93 20.81
C SER A 543 -1.17 -7.61 21.60
N GLY A 544 -1.53 -6.31 21.70
CA GLY A 544 -2.82 -5.89 22.29
C GLY A 544 -4.04 -6.42 21.54
N GLN A 545 -3.84 -6.92 20.32
CA GLN A 545 -4.85 -7.49 19.44
C GLN A 545 -5.22 -8.95 19.79
N GLY A 546 -4.30 -9.72 20.41
CA GLY A 546 -4.51 -11.15 20.65
C GLY A 546 -5.68 -11.49 21.57
N PHE A 547 -6.09 -10.57 22.46
CA PHE A 547 -7.28 -10.78 23.31
C PHE A 547 -8.59 -10.56 22.54
N GLU A 548 -8.67 -9.54 21.68
CA GLU A 548 -9.88 -9.27 20.90
C GLU A 548 -10.14 -10.41 19.90
N GLU A 549 -9.08 -10.93 19.28
CA GLU A 549 -9.17 -12.07 18.37
C GLU A 549 -9.51 -13.36 19.10
N PHE A 550 -8.94 -13.60 20.28
CA PHE A 550 -9.35 -14.72 21.14
C PHE A 550 -10.84 -14.67 21.45
N ALA A 551 -11.32 -13.53 21.95
CA ALA A 551 -12.71 -13.36 22.32
C ALA A 551 -13.63 -13.53 21.11
N ASN A 552 -13.24 -12.98 19.96
CA ASN A 552 -13.99 -13.08 18.71
C ASN A 552 -14.02 -14.53 18.19
N GLU A 553 -12.88 -15.22 18.18
CA GLU A 553 -12.77 -16.60 17.73
C GLU A 553 -13.65 -17.51 18.60
N VAL A 554 -13.57 -17.39 19.94
CA VAL A 554 -14.46 -18.11 20.87
C VAL A 554 -15.94 -17.80 20.62
N LEU A 555 -16.30 -16.51 20.48
CA LEU A 555 -17.68 -16.07 20.30
C LEU A 555 -18.31 -16.61 19.01
N VAL A 556 -17.54 -16.62 17.91
CA VAL A 556 -18.02 -17.04 16.60
C VAL A 556 -18.05 -18.56 16.50
N ILE A 557 -16.90 -19.23 16.69
CA ILE A 557 -16.80 -20.67 16.42
C ILE A 557 -17.63 -21.52 17.39
N SER A 558 -17.85 -21.06 18.63
CA SER A 558 -18.70 -21.78 19.60
C SER A 558 -20.16 -21.89 19.16
N LYS A 559 -20.61 -21.02 18.26
CA LYS A 559 -21.97 -21.02 17.70
C LYS A 559 -22.07 -21.80 16.37
N LEU A 560 -20.96 -22.33 15.86
CA LEU A 560 -20.89 -22.95 14.55
C LEU A 560 -20.68 -24.46 14.67
N GLN A 561 -21.47 -25.21 13.93
CA GLN A 561 -21.32 -26.66 13.83
C GLN A 561 -21.63 -27.11 12.42
N HIS A 562 -20.59 -27.45 11.67
CA HIS A 562 -20.71 -27.94 10.31
C HIS A 562 -19.51 -28.84 9.96
N ARG A 563 -19.72 -29.85 9.10
CA ARG A 563 -18.69 -30.85 8.76
C ARG A 563 -17.44 -30.25 8.08
N ASN A 564 -17.61 -29.11 7.40
CA ASN A 564 -16.54 -28.39 6.71
C ASN A 564 -16.02 -27.17 7.48
N LEU A 565 -16.25 -27.09 8.79
CA LEU A 565 -15.64 -26.10 9.68
C LEU A 565 -14.88 -26.82 10.79
N VAL A 566 -13.74 -26.28 11.21
CA VAL A 566 -12.96 -26.87 12.32
C VAL A 566 -13.69 -26.66 13.63
N ARG A 567 -13.82 -27.74 14.40
CA ARG A 567 -14.52 -27.72 15.68
C ARG A 567 -13.61 -27.25 16.82
N LEU A 568 -14.03 -26.18 17.50
CA LEU A 568 -13.46 -25.80 18.80
C LEU A 568 -13.94 -26.77 19.88
N LEU A 569 -12.99 -27.35 20.60
CA LEU A 569 -13.23 -28.28 21.70
C LEU A 569 -13.27 -27.58 23.07
N GLY A 570 -12.60 -26.44 23.21
CA GLY A 570 -12.58 -25.66 24.44
C GLY A 570 -11.54 -24.55 24.41
N CYS A 571 -11.36 -23.88 25.54
CA CYS A 571 -10.32 -22.86 25.71
C CYS A 571 -9.70 -22.88 27.11
N CYS A 572 -8.55 -22.24 27.27
CA CYS A 572 -7.89 -22.00 28.55
C CYS A 572 -7.61 -20.51 28.72
N ILE A 573 -7.90 -19.99 29.92
CA ILE A 573 -7.70 -18.58 30.32
C ILE A 573 -6.96 -18.46 31.66
N GLU A 574 -6.33 -19.55 32.14
CA GLU A 574 -5.61 -19.58 33.41
C GLU A 574 -4.20 -18.96 33.29
N ARG A 575 -3.67 -18.43 34.40
CA ARG A 575 -2.29 -17.91 34.50
C ARG A 575 -1.93 -16.84 33.45
N GLU A 576 -2.90 -16.00 33.06
CA GLU A 576 -2.78 -14.98 31.99
C GLU A 576 -2.60 -15.53 30.57
N GLU A 577 -2.49 -16.85 30.42
CA GLU A 577 -2.39 -17.56 29.16
C GLU A 577 -3.76 -17.67 28.49
N LYS A 578 -3.79 -17.54 27.17
CA LYS A 578 -5.02 -17.65 26.37
C LYS A 578 -4.78 -18.70 25.29
N MET A 579 -5.49 -19.80 25.38
CA MET A 579 -5.31 -20.93 24.47
C MET A 579 -6.64 -21.40 23.93
N LEU A 580 -6.66 -21.75 22.64
CA LEU A 580 -7.80 -22.38 21.96
C LEU A 580 -7.46 -23.84 21.69
N VAL A 581 -8.40 -24.74 22.00
CA VAL A 581 -8.23 -26.17 21.84
C VAL A 581 -9.14 -26.64 20.70
N TYR A 582 -8.55 -27.08 19.61
CA TYR A 582 -9.24 -27.57 18.41
C TYR A 582 -9.11 -29.09 18.29
N GLU A 583 -9.99 -29.69 17.48
CA GLU A 583 -9.75 -31.03 16.95
C GLU A 583 -8.44 -31.07 16.15
N TYR A 584 -7.66 -32.15 16.32
CA TYR A 584 -6.42 -32.32 15.57
C TYR A 584 -6.71 -32.70 14.11
N MET A 585 -6.03 -32.03 13.18
CA MET A 585 -6.16 -32.25 11.73
C MET A 585 -4.87 -32.90 11.22
N PRO A 586 -4.86 -34.22 10.94
CA PRO A 586 -3.63 -34.98 10.67
C PRO A 586 -2.98 -34.57 9.33
N ASN A 587 -3.80 -34.20 8.34
CA ASN A 587 -3.34 -33.78 7.02
C ASN A 587 -3.08 -32.27 6.91
N LYS A 588 -2.84 -31.57 8.04
CA LYS A 588 -2.42 -30.16 8.08
C LYS A 588 -3.31 -29.26 7.21
N SER A 589 -2.74 -28.22 6.60
CA SER A 589 -3.41 -27.23 5.76
C SER A 589 -3.26 -27.53 4.26
N LEU A 590 -4.21 -27.05 3.45
CA LEU A 590 -4.26 -27.26 2.01
C LEU A 590 -3.04 -26.70 1.28
N ASP A 591 -2.53 -25.54 1.71
CA ASP A 591 -1.33 -24.92 1.12
C ASP A 591 -0.08 -25.82 1.22
N ALA A 592 0.02 -26.63 2.29
CA ALA A 592 1.11 -27.57 2.50
C ALA A 592 1.10 -28.75 1.50
N PHE A 593 -0.01 -28.96 0.80
CA PHE A 593 -0.12 -29.93 -0.29
C PHE A 593 -0.09 -29.24 -1.65
N LEU A 594 -0.85 -28.16 -1.81
CA LEU A 594 -1.09 -27.52 -3.10
C LEU A 594 0.16 -26.88 -3.70
N PHE A 595 1.06 -26.35 -2.86
CA PHE A 595 2.25 -25.63 -3.30
C PHE A 595 3.57 -26.39 -3.09
N ASP A 596 3.51 -27.60 -2.53
CA ASP A 596 4.66 -28.50 -2.40
C ASP A 596 4.70 -29.44 -3.62
N SER A 597 5.77 -29.37 -4.40
CA SER A 597 5.88 -30.12 -5.67
C SER A 597 5.75 -31.65 -5.52
N THR A 598 6.08 -32.19 -4.34
CA THR A 598 6.00 -33.63 -4.06
C THR A 598 4.60 -34.00 -3.59
N LYS A 599 4.04 -33.26 -2.63
CA LYS A 599 2.72 -33.53 -2.06
C LYS A 599 1.56 -33.14 -2.98
N ARG A 600 1.78 -32.21 -3.91
CA ARG A 600 0.78 -31.79 -4.90
C ARG A 600 0.27 -32.96 -5.74
N LYS A 601 1.11 -33.99 -5.94
CA LYS A 601 0.76 -35.23 -6.64
C LYS A 601 -0.26 -36.11 -5.88
N LEU A 602 -0.42 -35.89 -4.57
CA LEU A 602 -1.42 -36.59 -3.74
C LEU A 602 -2.82 -35.97 -3.91
N LEU A 603 -2.91 -34.75 -4.43
CA LEU A 603 -4.16 -34.06 -4.74
C LEU A 603 -4.54 -34.30 -6.20
N ASP A 604 -5.10 -35.47 -6.48
CA ASP A 604 -5.76 -35.74 -7.76
C ASP A 604 -7.00 -34.85 -7.94
N TRP A 605 -7.56 -34.84 -9.16
CA TRP A 605 -8.72 -33.99 -9.45
C TRP A 605 -9.91 -34.29 -8.54
N LYS A 606 -10.17 -35.57 -8.23
CA LYS A 606 -11.28 -35.98 -7.36
C LYS A 606 -11.15 -35.34 -5.98
N ASN A 607 -9.96 -35.40 -5.38
CA ASN A 607 -9.68 -34.77 -4.09
C ASN A 607 -9.80 -33.24 -4.17
N ARG A 608 -9.23 -32.61 -5.20
CA ARG A 608 -9.35 -31.14 -5.41
C ARG A 608 -10.80 -30.69 -5.55
N PHE A 609 -11.60 -31.41 -6.32
CA PHE A 609 -13.01 -31.10 -6.53
C PHE A 609 -13.86 -31.32 -5.27
N ASN A 610 -13.57 -32.37 -4.50
CA ASN A 610 -14.17 -32.56 -3.18
C ASN A 610 -13.81 -31.43 -2.21
N ILE A 611 -12.56 -30.97 -2.23
CA ILE A 611 -12.09 -29.83 -1.44
C ILE A 611 -12.84 -28.56 -1.85
N ILE A 612 -12.94 -28.28 -3.15
CA ILE A 612 -13.70 -27.14 -3.69
C ILE A 612 -15.14 -27.18 -3.15
N LYS A 613 -15.86 -28.29 -3.34
CA LYS A 613 -17.25 -28.44 -2.87
C LYS A 613 -17.39 -28.31 -1.35
N GLY A 614 -16.46 -28.87 -0.60
CA GLY A 614 -16.47 -28.80 0.86
C GLY A 614 -16.27 -27.38 1.37
N ILE A 615 -15.36 -26.62 0.78
CA ILE A 615 -15.18 -25.19 1.09
C ILE A 615 -16.44 -24.41 0.72
N SER A 616 -17.04 -24.65 -0.46
CA SER A 616 -18.26 -23.94 -0.86
C SER A 616 -19.40 -24.17 0.14
N ARG A 617 -19.59 -25.41 0.59
CA ARG A 617 -20.61 -25.78 1.60
C ARG A 617 -20.34 -25.14 2.95
N GLY A 618 -19.08 -25.14 3.39
CA GLY A 618 -18.68 -24.45 4.62
C GLY A 618 -18.98 -22.96 4.58
N LEU A 619 -18.69 -22.30 3.45
CA LEU A 619 -18.93 -20.87 3.29
C LEU A 619 -20.42 -20.52 3.12
N LEU A 620 -21.18 -21.35 2.38
CA LEU A 620 -22.65 -21.25 2.32
C LEU A 620 -23.26 -21.32 3.72
N TYR A 621 -22.81 -22.28 4.53
CA TYR A 621 -23.28 -22.41 5.89
C TYR A 621 -23.04 -21.12 6.70
N LEU A 622 -21.84 -20.52 6.62
CA LEU A 622 -21.55 -19.25 7.30
C LEU A 622 -22.42 -18.08 6.83
N HIS A 623 -22.72 -18.01 5.53
CA HIS A 623 -23.44 -16.88 4.95
C HIS A 623 -24.97 -16.98 5.09
N GLN A 624 -25.53 -18.21 5.03
CA GLN A 624 -26.98 -18.42 4.88
C GLN A 624 -27.57 -19.46 5.83
N ASP A 625 -26.90 -20.60 6.06
CA ASP A 625 -27.53 -21.73 6.79
C ASP A 625 -27.29 -21.69 8.31
N SER A 626 -26.31 -20.92 8.79
CA SER A 626 -26.11 -20.69 10.23
C SER A 626 -27.15 -19.71 10.77
N ARG A 627 -27.51 -19.87 12.05
CA ARG A 627 -28.46 -18.97 12.73
C ARG A 627 -28.07 -17.49 12.61
N LEU A 628 -26.78 -17.22 12.60
CA LEU A 628 -26.20 -15.89 12.45
C LEU A 628 -25.45 -15.84 11.12
N ARG A 629 -25.60 -14.77 10.35
CA ARG A 629 -24.77 -14.53 9.16
C ARG A 629 -23.36 -14.15 9.60
N ILE A 630 -22.36 -14.89 9.14
CA ILE A 630 -20.96 -14.73 9.53
C ILE A 630 -20.10 -14.52 8.29
N ILE A 631 -19.33 -13.43 8.29
CA ILE A 631 -18.33 -13.15 7.24
C ILE A 631 -16.95 -13.55 7.79
N HIS A 632 -16.24 -14.43 7.08
CA HIS A 632 -14.97 -15.01 7.52
C HIS A 632 -13.83 -14.00 7.45
N ARG A 633 -13.72 -13.24 6.34
CA ARG A 633 -12.77 -12.15 6.09
C ARG A 633 -11.29 -12.53 5.92
N ASP A 634 -10.91 -13.77 6.28
CA ASP A 634 -9.55 -14.28 6.05
C ASP A 634 -9.54 -15.69 5.41
N LEU A 635 -10.33 -15.90 4.36
CA LEU A 635 -10.38 -17.17 3.65
C LEU A 635 -9.18 -17.32 2.70
N LYS A 636 -8.34 -18.35 2.91
CA LYS A 636 -7.12 -18.63 2.13
C LYS A 636 -6.70 -20.09 2.27
N ALA A 637 -5.78 -20.56 1.43
CA ALA A 637 -5.34 -21.97 1.42
C ALA A 637 -4.76 -22.45 2.76
N SER A 638 -4.01 -21.61 3.48
CA SER A 638 -3.44 -21.98 4.79
C SER A 638 -4.49 -22.11 5.91
N ASN A 639 -5.69 -21.56 5.70
CA ASN A 639 -6.81 -21.61 6.65
C ASN A 639 -7.80 -22.75 6.32
N ILE A 640 -7.52 -23.56 5.29
CA ILE A 640 -8.27 -24.79 5.01
C ILE A 640 -7.46 -25.96 5.54
N LEU A 641 -7.94 -26.60 6.61
CA LEU A 641 -7.34 -27.81 7.17
C LEU A 641 -7.95 -29.07 6.57
N LEU A 642 -7.19 -30.16 6.54
CA LEU A 642 -7.60 -31.44 5.97
C LEU A 642 -7.67 -32.52 7.06
N ASP A 643 -8.81 -33.21 7.14
CA ASP A 643 -8.98 -34.35 8.04
C ASP A 643 -8.32 -35.62 7.47
N GLU A 644 -8.46 -36.75 8.17
CA GLU A 644 -7.83 -38.03 7.81
C GLU A 644 -8.22 -38.50 6.41
N GLU A 645 -9.46 -38.24 5.99
CA GLU A 645 -10.00 -38.58 4.67
C GLU A 645 -9.84 -37.46 3.62
N MET A 646 -9.00 -36.46 3.87
CA MET A 646 -8.74 -35.31 2.97
C MET A 646 -9.95 -34.40 2.73
N ASN A 647 -10.94 -34.39 3.63
CA ASN A 647 -12.04 -33.43 3.56
C ASN A 647 -11.60 -32.07 4.11
N PRO A 648 -12.03 -30.96 3.49
CA PRO A 648 -11.65 -29.62 3.93
C PRO A 648 -12.47 -29.16 5.14
N LYS A 649 -11.82 -28.46 6.05
CA LYS A 649 -12.43 -27.71 7.13
C LYS A 649 -11.86 -26.29 7.20
N ILE A 650 -12.74 -25.29 7.15
CA ILE A 650 -12.39 -23.88 7.29
C ILE A 650 -12.02 -23.60 8.75
N SER A 651 -10.93 -22.86 8.95
CA SER A 651 -10.36 -22.52 10.27
C SER A 651 -9.98 -21.04 10.36
N ASP A 652 -9.60 -20.61 11.56
CA ASP A 652 -9.11 -19.26 11.88
C ASP A 652 -10.17 -18.14 11.80
N PHE A 653 -11.10 -18.16 12.76
CA PHE A 653 -12.21 -17.21 12.87
C PHE A 653 -11.86 -15.94 13.66
N GLY A 654 -10.58 -15.71 13.98
CA GLY A 654 -10.13 -14.55 14.76
C GLY A 654 -10.57 -13.22 14.15
N MET A 655 -10.76 -13.16 12.84
CA MET A 655 -11.13 -11.97 12.07
C MET A 655 -12.61 -11.90 11.68
N ALA A 656 -13.37 -12.98 11.94
CA ALA A 656 -14.74 -13.14 11.50
C ALA A 656 -15.68 -12.11 12.14
N ARG A 657 -16.81 -11.81 11.48
CA ARG A 657 -17.80 -10.86 11.98
C ARG A 657 -19.21 -11.41 11.84
N ILE A 658 -20.01 -11.22 12.88
CA ILE A 658 -21.44 -11.53 12.89
C ILE A 658 -22.20 -10.32 12.36
N PHE A 659 -23.09 -10.53 11.39
CA PHE A 659 -24.00 -9.50 10.87
C PHE A 659 -25.36 -9.62 11.56
N GLY A 660 -25.93 -8.49 12.00
CA GLY A 660 -27.30 -8.41 12.49
C GLY A 660 -28.31 -8.50 11.35
N GLY A 661 -29.54 -8.95 11.61
CA GLY A 661 -30.49 -9.42 10.57
C GLY A 661 -30.65 -8.56 9.30
N ASN A 662 -30.65 -7.23 9.41
CA ASN A 662 -30.81 -6.31 8.26
C ASN A 662 -29.49 -5.77 7.69
N GLU A 663 -28.33 -6.14 8.24
CA GLU A 663 -27.03 -5.70 7.76
C GLU A 663 -26.57 -6.56 6.57
N ASN A 664 -26.36 -5.91 5.42
CA ASN A 664 -25.85 -6.57 4.21
C ASN A 664 -24.39 -6.19 3.90
N GLN A 665 -23.88 -5.14 4.54
CA GLN A 665 -22.51 -4.63 4.37
C GLN A 665 -22.09 -3.89 5.64
N ALA A 666 -20.83 -4.05 6.05
CA ALA A 666 -20.25 -3.36 7.18
C ALA A 666 -18.93 -2.66 6.79
N ASN A 667 -18.61 -1.58 7.50
CA ASN A 667 -17.37 -0.82 7.33
C ASN A 667 -16.48 -0.98 8.58
N THR A 668 -15.17 -1.09 8.38
CA THR A 668 -14.20 -1.00 9.46
C THR A 668 -13.12 0.04 9.16
N ARG A 669 -12.76 0.83 10.18
CA ARG A 669 -11.62 1.76 10.12
C ARG A 669 -10.26 1.05 10.02
N ARG A 670 -10.23 -0.26 10.27
CA ARG A 670 -9.02 -1.08 10.27
C ARG A 670 -9.09 -2.10 9.14
N ILE A 671 -8.29 -1.91 8.10
CA ILE A 671 -8.13 -2.88 7.01
C ILE A 671 -7.47 -4.13 7.60
N VAL A 672 -8.19 -5.26 7.56
CA VAL A 672 -7.73 -6.54 8.08
C VAL A 672 -8.12 -7.63 7.07
N GLY A 673 -7.17 -8.52 6.76
CA GLY A 673 -7.32 -9.68 5.87
C GLY A 673 -5.96 -10.07 5.29
N THR A 674 -5.88 -11.18 4.56
CA THR A 674 -4.64 -11.57 3.87
C THR A 674 -4.57 -10.98 2.46
N TYR A 675 -3.53 -10.19 2.22
CA TYR A 675 -3.24 -9.63 0.89
C TYR A 675 -3.20 -10.71 -0.19
N GLY A 676 -3.80 -10.42 -1.34
CA GLY A 676 -3.99 -11.37 -2.45
C GLY A 676 -5.31 -12.16 -2.40
N TYR A 677 -5.98 -12.26 -1.25
CA TYR A 677 -7.31 -12.86 -1.12
C TYR A 677 -8.41 -11.83 -0.85
N MET A 678 -8.04 -10.60 -0.50
CA MET A 678 -9.00 -9.53 -0.18
C MET A 678 -9.66 -8.95 -1.42
N ALA A 679 -10.96 -8.72 -1.34
CA ALA A 679 -11.73 -8.06 -2.39
C ALA A 679 -11.37 -6.56 -2.52
N PRO A 680 -11.51 -5.95 -3.71
CA PRO A 680 -11.20 -4.53 -3.94
C PRO A 680 -11.87 -3.59 -2.95
N GLU A 681 -13.16 -3.79 -2.66
CA GLU A 681 -13.91 -2.93 -1.73
C GLU A 681 -13.42 -3.03 -0.28
N CYS A 682 -12.84 -4.18 0.11
CA CYS A 682 -12.21 -4.36 1.42
C CYS A 682 -10.90 -3.57 1.52
N VAL A 683 -10.10 -3.59 0.45
CA VAL A 683 -8.79 -2.93 0.38
C VAL A 683 -8.96 -1.41 0.26
N LEU A 684 -9.87 -0.96 -0.62
CA LEU A 684 -10.04 0.45 -0.96
C LEU A 684 -10.86 1.23 0.07
N ARG A 685 -11.90 0.61 0.64
CA ARG A 685 -12.89 1.32 1.46
C ARG A 685 -13.14 0.68 2.83
N GLY A 686 -12.45 -0.41 3.17
CA GLY A 686 -12.69 -1.15 4.41
C GLY A 686 -14.07 -1.84 4.46
N HIS A 687 -14.76 -1.96 3.32
CA HIS A 687 -16.09 -2.56 3.22
C HIS A 687 -16.00 -4.07 3.07
N PHE A 688 -16.80 -4.82 3.83
CA PHE A 688 -16.87 -6.28 3.73
C PHE A 688 -18.32 -6.77 3.79
N SER A 689 -18.56 -7.91 3.15
CA SER A 689 -19.86 -8.58 3.01
C SER A 689 -19.66 -10.05 2.61
N GLU A 690 -20.75 -10.80 2.44
CA GLU A 690 -20.71 -12.15 1.84
C GLU A 690 -19.95 -12.16 0.50
N LYS A 691 -20.07 -11.10 -0.31
CA LYS A 691 -19.40 -10.98 -1.61
C LYS A 691 -17.90 -10.82 -1.50
N SER A 692 -17.39 -10.31 -0.37
CA SER A 692 -15.96 -10.25 -0.12
C SER A 692 -15.36 -11.63 0.17
N ASP A 693 -16.08 -12.49 0.90
CA ASP A 693 -15.69 -13.90 1.09
C ASP A 693 -15.80 -14.70 -0.21
N VAL A 694 -16.81 -14.42 -1.06
CA VAL A 694 -16.94 -15.02 -2.40
C VAL A 694 -15.72 -14.68 -3.26
N PHE A 695 -15.20 -13.45 -3.18
CA PHE A 695 -13.97 -13.08 -3.89
C PHE A 695 -12.78 -13.92 -3.41
N SER A 696 -12.57 -14.02 -2.09
CA SER A 696 -11.50 -14.85 -1.52
C SER A 696 -11.63 -16.32 -1.91
N TYR A 697 -12.87 -16.84 -1.97
CA TYR A 697 -13.16 -18.17 -2.48
C TYR A 697 -12.79 -18.33 -3.96
N GLY A 698 -13.07 -17.34 -4.80
CA GLY A 698 -12.70 -17.35 -6.22
C GLY A 698 -11.18 -17.41 -6.43
N VAL A 699 -10.41 -16.65 -5.65
CA VAL A 699 -8.94 -16.74 -5.65
C VAL A 699 -8.50 -18.15 -5.26
N LEU A 700 -9.02 -18.67 -4.15
CA LEU A 700 -8.69 -20.01 -3.65
C LEU A 700 -9.05 -21.11 -4.66
N LEU A 701 -10.17 -20.98 -5.36
CA LEU A 701 -10.61 -21.91 -6.41
C LEU A 701 -9.61 -21.95 -7.57
N LEU A 702 -9.13 -20.79 -8.04
CA LEU A 702 -8.12 -20.71 -9.09
C LEU A 702 -6.76 -21.26 -8.62
N GLU A 703 -6.38 -21.07 -7.35
CA GLU A 703 -5.19 -21.69 -6.79
C GLU A 703 -5.31 -23.22 -6.77
N ILE A 704 -6.46 -23.76 -6.35
CA ILE A 704 -6.69 -25.21 -6.29
C ILE A 704 -6.58 -25.84 -7.69
N VAL A 705 -7.17 -25.20 -8.70
CA VAL A 705 -7.13 -25.71 -10.08
C VAL A 705 -5.73 -25.61 -10.69
N SER A 706 -5.04 -24.49 -10.48
CA SER A 706 -3.72 -24.25 -11.08
C SER A 706 -2.55 -24.92 -10.34
N GLY A 707 -2.71 -25.20 -9.04
CA GLY A 707 -1.60 -25.60 -8.18
C GLY A 707 -0.53 -24.52 -8.02
N ARG A 708 -0.88 -23.24 -8.28
CA ARG A 708 0.01 -22.08 -8.21
C ARG A 708 -0.50 -21.09 -7.17
N ARG A 709 0.43 -20.50 -6.43
CA ARG A 709 0.10 -19.49 -5.41
C ARG A 709 -0.20 -18.16 -6.07
N ASN A 710 -1.24 -17.45 -5.64
CA ASN A 710 -1.61 -16.15 -6.21
C ASN A 710 -0.45 -15.15 -6.17
N THR A 711 0.38 -15.19 -5.13
CA THR A 711 1.56 -14.33 -4.95
C THR A 711 2.84 -14.81 -5.63
N SER A 712 2.83 -15.93 -6.38
CA SER A 712 4.07 -16.48 -7.00
C SER A 712 4.47 -15.86 -8.34
N PHE A 713 3.73 -14.84 -8.81
CA PHE A 713 3.89 -14.29 -10.16
C PHE A 713 4.91 -13.13 -10.25
N TYR A 714 5.54 -12.70 -9.15
CA TYR A 714 6.52 -11.60 -9.13
C TYR A 714 7.73 -11.74 -10.08
N ASN A 715 8.06 -12.96 -10.54
CA ASN A 715 9.22 -13.23 -11.40
C ASN A 715 8.85 -13.57 -12.87
N ASN A 716 7.57 -13.52 -13.25
CA ASN A 716 7.16 -13.76 -14.64
C ASN A 716 7.02 -12.43 -15.37
N GLU A 717 7.79 -12.21 -16.43
CA GLU A 717 7.91 -10.95 -17.20
C GLU A 717 6.59 -10.41 -17.80
N HIS A 718 5.47 -11.12 -17.63
CA HIS A 718 4.19 -10.80 -18.25
C HIS A 718 2.99 -10.70 -17.29
N PHE A 719 3.08 -11.08 -16.00
CA PHE A 719 1.90 -11.13 -15.10
C PHE A 719 2.20 -10.76 -13.65
N PHE A 720 1.36 -9.92 -13.03
CA PHE A 720 1.52 -9.53 -11.62
C PHE A 720 0.89 -10.49 -10.61
N ASN A 721 -0.13 -11.28 -10.98
CA ASN A 721 -0.81 -12.24 -10.09
C ASN A 721 -1.58 -13.33 -10.88
N LEU A 722 -2.10 -14.34 -10.17
CA LEU A 722 -2.82 -15.48 -10.78
C LEU A 722 -4.10 -15.04 -11.50
N LEU A 723 -4.77 -14.00 -11.01
CA LEU A 723 -6.02 -13.52 -11.60
C LEU A 723 -5.78 -12.91 -12.98
N GLY A 724 -4.73 -12.09 -13.12
CA GLY A 724 -4.32 -11.52 -14.41
C GLY A 724 -3.92 -12.61 -15.42
N TYR A 725 -3.18 -13.62 -14.96
CA TYR A 725 -2.82 -14.76 -15.80
C TYR A 725 -4.04 -15.58 -16.25
N ALA A 726 -4.97 -15.88 -15.33
CA ALA A 726 -6.20 -16.59 -15.65
C ALA A 726 -7.09 -15.79 -16.62
N TRP A 727 -7.19 -14.48 -16.45
CA TRP A 727 -7.97 -13.61 -17.33
C TRP A 727 -7.39 -13.54 -18.75
N LYS A 728 -6.07 -13.45 -18.90
CA LYS A 728 -5.44 -13.51 -20.23
C LYS A 728 -5.77 -14.81 -20.94
N LEU A 729 -5.56 -15.95 -20.26
CA LEU A 729 -5.85 -17.26 -20.84
C LEU A 729 -7.34 -17.42 -21.20
N TRP A 730 -8.23 -16.75 -20.46
CA TRP A 730 -9.65 -16.69 -20.79
C TRP A 730 -9.91 -15.93 -22.10
N ILE A 731 -9.32 -14.74 -22.26
CA ILE A 731 -9.45 -13.93 -23.49
C ILE A 731 -8.84 -14.64 -24.71
N GLU A 732 -7.72 -15.34 -24.51
CA GLU A 732 -7.00 -16.06 -25.58
C GLU A 732 -7.63 -17.42 -25.94
N ASP A 733 -8.79 -17.77 -25.38
CA ASP A 733 -9.46 -19.07 -25.54
C ASP A 733 -8.54 -20.28 -25.22
N ASN A 734 -7.62 -20.08 -24.27
CA ASN A 734 -6.61 -21.06 -23.86
C ASN A 734 -6.66 -21.33 -22.34
N ILE A 735 -7.86 -21.22 -21.75
CA ILE A 735 -8.04 -21.27 -20.29
C ILE A 735 -7.62 -22.62 -19.66
N LEU A 736 -7.65 -23.72 -20.42
CA LEU A 736 -7.16 -25.02 -19.96
C LEU A 736 -5.68 -25.01 -19.60
N ALA A 737 -4.87 -24.12 -20.18
CA ALA A 737 -3.45 -23.97 -19.84
C ALA A 737 -3.22 -23.47 -18.40
N LEU A 738 -4.26 -22.94 -17.74
CA LEU A 738 -4.20 -22.55 -16.34
C LEU A 738 -4.11 -23.77 -15.41
N ALA A 739 -4.73 -24.88 -15.80
CA ALA A 739 -4.83 -26.07 -14.97
C ALA A 739 -3.45 -26.69 -14.74
N ASP A 740 -3.26 -27.25 -13.53
CA ASP A 740 -2.03 -27.95 -13.17
C ASP A 740 -1.75 -29.07 -14.20
N THR A 741 -0.53 -29.10 -14.75
CA THR A 741 -0.12 -30.03 -15.81
C THR A 741 -0.34 -31.50 -15.43
N GLU A 742 -0.25 -31.83 -14.14
CA GLU A 742 -0.52 -33.17 -13.62
C GLU A 742 -2.01 -33.56 -13.77
N LEU A 743 -2.93 -32.58 -13.75
CA LEU A 743 -4.38 -32.77 -13.94
C LEU A 743 -4.77 -32.83 -15.42
N VAL A 744 -4.10 -32.05 -16.28
CA VAL A 744 -4.41 -31.93 -17.71
C VAL A 744 -4.27 -33.25 -18.46
N SER A 745 -3.43 -34.17 -17.96
CA SER A 745 -3.20 -35.50 -18.55
C SER A 745 -4.43 -36.42 -18.60
N LYS A 746 -5.52 -36.11 -17.88
CA LYS A 746 -6.75 -36.92 -17.83
C LYS A 746 -7.92 -36.21 -18.52
N GLN A 747 -8.25 -36.63 -19.74
CA GLN A 747 -9.32 -36.03 -20.55
C GLN A 747 -10.71 -36.02 -19.86
N CYS A 748 -10.97 -36.96 -18.96
CA CYS A 748 -12.28 -37.15 -18.33
C CYS A 748 -12.71 -36.00 -17.39
N CYS A 749 -11.79 -35.14 -16.94
CA CYS A 749 -12.09 -34.06 -16.00
C CYS A 749 -12.00 -32.65 -16.60
N HIS A 750 -11.75 -32.51 -17.92
CA HIS A 750 -11.59 -31.20 -18.55
C HIS A 750 -12.82 -30.30 -18.39
N GLN A 751 -14.03 -30.84 -18.52
CA GLN A 751 -15.27 -30.05 -18.36
C GLN A 751 -15.45 -29.54 -16.93
N GLU A 752 -15.19 -30.38 -15.92
CA GLU A 752 -15.26 -29.95 -14.52
C GLU A 752 -14.19 -28.90 -14.18
N ILE A 753 -12.97 -29.05 -14.72
CA ILE A 753 -11.88 -28.09 -14.57
C ILE A 753 -12.26 -26.74 -15.18
N LEU A 754 -12.71 -26.73 -16.44
CA LEU A 754 -13.19 -25.53 -17.13
C LEU A 754 -14.29 -24.83 -16.33
N ARG A 755 -15.25 -25.60 -15.84
CA ARG A 755 -16.35 -25.11 -15.00
C ARG A 755 -15.83 -24.44 -13.74
N CYS A 756 -14.87 -25.06 -13.03
CA CYS A 756 -14.26 -24.48 -11.85
C CYS A 756 -13.53 -23.17 -12.16
N ILE A 757 -12.81 -23.09 -13.28
CA ILE A 757 -12.11 -21.86 -13.67
C ILE A 757 -13.12 -20.75 -14.01
N HIS A 758 -14.17 -21.06 -14.77
CA HIS A 758 -15.23 -20.12 -15.11
C HIS A 758 -15.93 -19.58 -13.85
N VAL A 759 -16.33 -20.47 -12.93
CA VAL A 759 -16.90 -20.08 -11.64
C VAL A 759 -15.91 -19.26 -10.82
N GLY A 760 -14.62 -19.61 -10.83
CA GLY A 760 -13.55 -18.84 -10.20
C GLY A 760 -13.50 -17.40 -10.70
N LEU A 761 -13.51 -17.21 -12.02
CA LEU A 761 -13.55 -15.90 -12.66
C LEU A 761 -14.82 -15.10 -12.31
N LEU A 762 -15.99 -15.74 -12.26
CA LEU A 762 -17.23 -15.10 -11.80
C LEU A 762 -17.19 -14.67 -10.33
N CYS A 763 -16.45 -15.40 -9.49
CA CYS A 763 -16.27 -15.04 -8.07
C CYS A 763 -15.31 -13.85 -7.87
N VAL A 764 -14.32 -13.64 -8.75
CA VAL A 764 -13.29 -12.59 -8.60
C VAL A 764 -13.59 -11.29 -9.36
N GLN A 765 -14.86 -11.04 -9.68
CA GLN A 765 -15.29 -9.83 -10.37
C GLN A 765 -15.01 -8.56 -9.54
N GLU A 766 -14.70 -7.45 -10.21
CA GLU A 766 -14.38 -6.19 -9.54
C GLU A 766 -15.54 -5.69 -8.68
N HIS A 767 -16.72 -5.56 -9.26
CA HIS A 767 -17.91 -5.15 -8.51
C HIS A 767 -18.52 -6.32 -7.72
N ALA A 768 -18.70 -6.13 -6.41
CA ALA A 768 -19.31 -7.11 -5.52
C ALA A 768 -20.70 -7.60 -5.97
N ASN A 769 -21.48 -6.75 -6.65
CA ASN A 769 -22.80 -7.10 -7.16
C ASN A 769 -22.74 -8.11 -8.31
N ASN A 770 -21.66 -8.13 -9.08
CA ASN A 770 -21.47 -9.05 -10.21
C ASN A 770 -21.02 -10.45 -9.75
N ARG A 771 -20.57 -10.58 -8.50
CA ARG A 771 -20.16 -11.87 -7.93
C ARG A 771 -21.41 -12.70 -7.56
N PRO A 772 -21.41 -14.01 -7.78
CA PRO A 772 -22.53 -14.87 -7.38
C PRO A 772 -22.63 -15.01 -5.84
N SER A 773 -23.78 -15.48 -5.35
CA SER A 773 -23.88 -15.98 -3.97
C SER A 773 -23.25 -17.38 -3.85
N MET A 774 -22.88 -17.82 -2.65
CA MET A 774 -22.35 -19.17 -2.46
C MET A 774 -23.35 -20.29 -2.82
N SER A 775 -24.64 -20.03 -2.67
CA SER A 775 -25.69 -20.96 -3.12
C SER A 775 -25.70 -21.10 -4.64
N MET A 776 -25.53 -19.99 -5.36
CA MET A 776 -25.40 -20.01 -6.82
C MET A 776 -24.08 -20.68 -7.24
N VAL A 777 -22.96 -20.43 -6.57
CA VAL A 777 -21.67 -21.09 -6.79
C VAL A 777 -21.80 -22.61 -6.71
N ILE A 778 -22.47 -23.12 -5.66
CA ILE A 778 -22.70 -24.57 -5.51
C ILE A 778 -23.58 -25.12 -6.63
N SER A 779 -24.62 -24.39 -7.04
CA SER A 779 -25.46 -24.78 -8.17
C SER A 779 -24.67 -24.86 -9.48
N MET A 780 -23.85 -23.84 -9.75
CA MET A 780 -22.98 -23.75 -10.92
C MET A 780 -21.95 -24.89 -10.96
N LEU A 781 -21.38 -25.29 -9.83
CA LEU A 781 -20.41 -26.39 -9.73
C LEU A 781 -21.02 -27.79 -9.85
N ASN A 782 -22.32 -27.96 -9.63
CA ASN A 782 -22.99 -29.27 -9.65
C ASN A 782 -23.86 -29.51 -10.88
N SER A 783 -24.19 -28.48 -11.66
CA SER A 783 -25.06 -28.61 -12.83
C SER A 783 -24.28 -28.58 -14.14
N GLU A 784 -24.51 -29.61 -14.96
CA GLU A 784 -24.01 -29.70 -16.34
C GLU A 784 -24.80 -28.81 -17.33
N ILE A 785 -25.99 -28.33 -16.96
CA ILE A 785 -26.99 -27.73 -17.87
C ILE A 785 -27.15 -26.20 -17.66
N ILE A 786 -26.52 -25.61 -16.64
CA ILE A 786 -26.65 -24.16 -16.39
C ILE A 786 -25.71 -23.40 -17.35
N ASP A 787 -26.30 -22.65 -18.27
CA ASP A 787 -25.61 -21.60 -19.06
C ASP A 787 -25.03 -20.56 -18.09
N LEU A 788 -23.70 -20.49 -18.06
CA LEU A 788 -22.99 -19.51 -17.22
C LEU A 788 -22.85 -18.19 -17.97
N LEU A 789 -23.05 -17.10 -17.24
CA LEU A 789 -22.70 -15.77 -17.73
C LEU A 789 -21.20 -15.71 -18.05
N SER A 790 -20.84 -15.03 -19.12
CA SER A 790 -19.43 -14.75 -19.43
C SER A 790 -18.84 -13.84 -18.35
N PRO A 791 -17.70 -14.19 -17.73
CA PRO A 791 -17.05 -13.33 -16.75
C PRO A 791 -16.52 -12.07 -17.44
N THR A 792 -16.62 -10.93 -16.75
CA THR A 792 -15.91 -9.70 -17.14
C THR A 792 -14.52 -9.68 -16.51
N GLN A 793 -13.71 -8.67 -16.84
CA GLN A 793 -12.35 -8.55 -16.33
C GLN A 793 -12.32 -8.59 -14.80
N PRO A 794 -11.63 -9.58 -14.19
CA PRO A 794 -11.46 -9.64 -12.75
C PRO A 794 -10.71 -8.43 -12.20
N ALA A 795 -10.89 -8.19 -10.90
CA ALA A 795 -10.10 -7.19 -10.20
C ALA A 795 -8.60 -7.51 -10.24
N PHE A 796 -7.76 -6.48 -10.11
CA PHE A 796 -6.30 -6.60 -9.97
C PHE A 796 -5.58 -7.21 -11.19
N THR A 797 -6.12 -7.10 -12.42
CA THR A 797 -5.59 -7.79 -13.62
C THR A 797 -4.62 -6.98 -14.51
N ALA A 798 -4.27 -5.72 -14.18
CA ALA A 798 -3.61 -4.85 -15.15
C ALA A 798 -2.09 -5.11 -15.35
N ALA A 799 -1.75 -5.69 -16.51
CA ALA A 799 -0.60 -5.33 -17.35
C ALA A 799 -0.90 -5.70 -18.83
N PHE A 800 -0.73 -4.74 -19.75
CA PHE A 800 -0.79 -4.78 -21.22
C PHE A 800 -2.16 -4.89 -21.92
N TYR A 801 -2.60 -3.77 -22.52
CA TYR A 801 -2.60 -3.59 -23.98
C TYR A 801 -2.18 -2.15 -24.31
N GLY A 802 -0.92 -1.98 -24.68
CA GLY A 802 -0.50 -0.91 -25.57
C GLY A 802 -0.27 -1.55 -26.93
N GLU A 803 -1.33 -1.72 -27.72
CA GLU A 803 -1.28 -1.89 -29.17
C GLU A 803 -2.69 -1.76 -29.75
N SER A 804 -2.76 -1.15 -30.93
CA SER A 804 -3.92 -0.74 -31.72
C SER A 804 -5.16 -1.63 -31.62
N LEU A 805 -6.32 -1.03 -31.33
CA LEU A 805 -7.61 -1.64 -31.67
C LEU A 805 -7.62 -2.00 -33.17
N PRO A 806 -8.00 -3.25 -33.55
CA PRO A 806 -8.39 -3.53 -34.91
C PRO A 806 -9.64 -2.71 -35.24
N ASN A 807 -9.63 -2.06 -36.40
CA ASN A 807 -10.79 -1.45 -37.03
C ASN A 807 -11.98 -2.42 -37.02
N ASN A 808 -12.90 -2.27 -36.06
CA ASN A 808 -14.27 -2.72 -36.23
C ASN A 808 -15.08 -1.54 -36.74
N THR A 809 -15.06 -1.41 -38.06
CA THR A 809 -16.10 -0.77 -38.87
C THR A 809 -17.46 -1.36 -38.57
N TRP A 810 -18.20 -0.82 -37.59
CA TRP A 810 -19.66 -1.01 -37.55
C TRP A 810 -20.37 0.29 -37.95
N SER A 811 -21.30 0.08 -38.87
CA SER A 811 -21.99 1.05 -39.69
C SER A 811 -22.80 2.07 -38.90
N ILE A 812 -22.75 3.29 -39.41
CA ILE A 812 -23.80 4.31 -39.33
C ILE A 812 -25.16 3.64 -39.51
N ASN A 813 -26.03 3.73 -38.49
CA ASN A 813 -27.46 3.97 -38.69
C ASN A 813 -28.10 4.44 -37.37
N ASP A 814 -28.52 5.69 -37.46
CA ASP A 814 -29.48 6.47 -36.70
C ASP A 814 -30.45 5.77 -35.74
N VAL A 815 -30.47 6.31 -34.51
CA VAL A 815 -31.63 6.53 -33.61
C VAL A 815 -32.42 5.32 -33.11
N THR A 816 -32.43 5.15 -31.78
CA THR A 816 -33.69 4.84 -31.07
C THR A 816 -33.70 5.48 -29.68
N ILE A 817 -34.47 6.56 -29.55
CA ILE A 817 -35.00 7.13 -28.30
C ILE A 817 -36.16 6.22 -27.84
N THR A 818 -36.23 5.78 -26.57
CA THR A 818 -37.14 6.17 -25.45
C THR A 818 -37.30 4.89 -24.58
N ASN A 819 -37.68 4.83 -23.30
CA ASN A 819 -38.22 5.79 -22.33
C ASN A 819 -38.01 5.25 -20.90
N ILE A 820 -38.02 6.16 -19.93
CA ILE A 820 -38.06 5.92 -18.49
C ILE A 820 -39.44 5.37 -18.10
N ALA A 821 -39.49 4.38 -17.21
CA ALA A 821 -40.65 4.16 -16.35
C ALA A 821 -40.19 3.75 -14.94
N SER A 822 -40.71 4.49 -13.98
CA SER A 822 -40.53 4.39 -12.54
C SER A 822 -41.24 3.19 -11.92
N ARG A 823 -40.59 2.59 -10.92
CA ARG A 823 -41.22 2.20 -9.65
C ARG A 823 -40.19 2.10 -8.54
#